data_AF-A0AAD6UM25-F1
#
_entry.id   AF-A0AAD6UM25-F1
#
_cell.length_a   1.000
_cell.length_b   1.000
_cell.length_c   1.000
_cell.angle_alpha   90.00
_cell.angle_beta   90.00
_cell.angle_gamma   90.00
#
_symmetry.space_group_name_H-M   'P 1'
#
loop_
_entity.id
_entity.type
_entity.pdbx_description
1 polymer ?
#
loop_
_entity_poly.entity_id
_entity_poly.type
_entity_poly.pdbx_seq_one_letter_code
_entity_poly.pdbx_strand_id
1 'polypeptide(L)'
;MTWHLSQGGAVDPKSLGSPVMLMVAFVLVQTLQGITQAGFKDPAHPSRHEPAPTSLVVVELAKCVVTFLLHRGSCAGRPAHKIALEPRYTALPLDEALPLNARRPFDLNAELADGPSRARPPLLRPIKQLYIALAPISCLLVLRHQLTLSRRVYAARAAVDMVDALAILLVVVQTYLFNGTTTPLRHCTSAVLQIAAFTGVITIRKVPHYSVPTYIFLLLTSSVSALVLVAIPFMYHTLRDVPFHKLNLVLFTSCIAGYTLCAILPLPYPTVVSPVIPETGLRDFLAATSILALRGAGELLALAILHRTSAFTMAALILLVASITPALSHLVFWSAIPVLAPQYIASIIAIYAAVAYLLDAHGAPTETRAPAPAVPLRRGLIRLGALFLPLFACVALNPLHPLPPHHPTQVTPGARMPHQHPPLPVNGTTASTCVRRALPPSSRYERPDGAARPAFGAFDDVLLVVFFSHPRYDINLDAHREVYAPYFPNILYIGPESREDRGFLHSYDVALDSYLAAEDFNADWFQMSGRMAHHMFYTAAKDHPCYAGYLWAPFDALLNVPRLMQFPQDRVWYHSPFAQRFIPNPAQPAATTPAHAAASTLRPPAARVAERTPAEYARQAAAWGADGFWWWGERHMGLEVCMGAYSHIAAPQRARFEALSGGAAHLIGGSADTVYLPGHLRMPFLDVLGTFLQTDCFLEIALPTALHLIVPEDEGIVWVDHWWKTPPPWNTTYVRDLWAEGYEVDSFHTFHWGDIQDDGFFGPNKNSVEDMRALLRDSFARQGIESPLK
;
A
#
# COMPACT_ATOMS: atom_id res chain seq x y z
N MET A 1 -44.59 -25.72 -8.77
CA MET A 1 -45.53 -24.77 -9.39
C MET A 1 -45.31 -24.80 -10.89
N THR A 2 -46.18 -25.50 -11.60
CA THR A 2 -46.20 -25.63 -13.06
C THR A 2 -46.90 -24.42 -13.66
N TRP A 3 -46.28 -23.80 -14.68
CA TRP A 3 -46.96 -22.82 -15.54
C TRP A 3 -46.64 -23.13 -17.00
N HIS A 4 -47.71 -23.33 -17.77
CA HIS A 4 -47.72 -23.56 -19.21
C HIS A 4 -47.65 -22.22 -19.94
N LEU A 5 -46.79 -22.12 -20.95
CA LEU A 5 -46.98 -21.23 -22.09
C LEU A 5 -46.59 -21.97 -23.37
N SER A 6 -47.60 -22.30 -24.16
CA SER A 6 -47.48 -22.57 -25.59
C SER A 6 -47.49 -21.23 -26.34
N GLN A 7 -46.62 -21.08 -27.34
CA GLN A 7 -46.91 -20.58 -28.68
C GLN A 7 -45.62 -20.65 -29.50
N GLY A 8 -45.69 -21.31 -30.65
CA GLY A 8 -44.57 -21.62 -31.51
C GLY A 8 -44.21 -20.49 -32.47
N GLY A 9 -42.92 -20.40 -32.77
CA GLY A 9 -42.37 -19.76 -33.95
C GLY A 9 -41.13 -20.56 -34.36
N ALA A 10 -41.13 -21.12 -35.57
CA ALA A 10 -39.99 -21.86 -36.11
C ALA A 10 -38.85 -20.88 -36.44
N VAL A 11 -37.66 -21.13 -35.90
CA VAL A 11 -36.43 -20.37 -36.18
C VAL A 11 -35.50 -21.21 -37.04
N ASP A 12 -34.94 -20.59 -38.08
CA ASP A 12 -34.00 -21.18 -39.03
C ASP A 12 -32.68 -21.62 -38.32
N PRO A 13 -32.28 -22.91 -38.43
CA PRO A 13 -31.07 -23.45 -37.79
C PRO A 13 -29.74 -22.84 -38.26
N LYS A 14 -29.73 -22.01 -39.32
CA LYS A 14 -28.48 -21.44 -39.89
C LYS A 14 -27.92 -20.23 -39.14
N SER A 15 -28.57 -19.75 -38.08
CA SER A 15 -28.15 -18.55 -37.34
C SER A 15 -27.39 -18.82 -36.02
N LEU A 16 -27.21 -20.08 -35.62
CA LEU A 16 -26.51 -20.44 -34.40
C LEU A 16 -24.99 -20.48 -34.59
N GLY A 17 -24.37 -19.31 -34.43
CA GLY A 17 -22.92 -19.21 -34.32
C GLY A 17 -22.46 -17.76 -34.27
N SER A 18 -22.76 -17.03 -33.19
CA SER A 18 -22.17 -15.69 -33.01
C SER A 18 -20.65 -15.84 -32.80
N PRO A 19 -19.81 -15.24 -33.67
CA PRO A 19 -18.35 -15.24 -33.50
C PRO A 19 -17.92 -14.68 -32.14
N VAL A 20 -18.76 -13.84 -31.51
CA VAL A 20 -18.49 -13.22 -30.20
C VAL A 20 -18.54 -14.24 -29.07
N MET A 21 -19.47 -15.19 -29.07
CA MET A 21 -19.57 -16.23 -28.03
C MET A 21 -18.44 -17.25 -28.16
N LEU A 22 -18.10 -17.65 -29.38
CA LEU A 22 -16.96 -18.52 -29.69
C LEU A 22 -15.62 -17.85 -29.33
N MET A 23 -15.50 -16.54 -29.53
CA MET A 23 -14.31 -15.77 -29.20
C MET A 23 -14.16 -15.52 -27.69
N VAL A 24 -15.25 -15.29 -26.95
CA VAL A 24 -15.22 -15.24 -25.47
C VAL A 24 -14.80 -16.59 -24.89
N ALA A 25 -15.34 -17.69 -25.42
CA ALA A 25 -14.92 -19.04 -25.02
C ALA A 25 -13.44 -19.30 -25.37
N PHE A 26 -12.98 -18.87 -26.55
CA PHE A 26 -11.59 -19.00 -26.99
C PHE A 26 -10.61 -18.21 -26.10
N VAL A 27 -10.92 -16.96 -25.76
CA VAL A 27 -10.10 -16.14 -24.85
C VAL A 27 -10.08 -16.74 -23.45
N LEU A 28 -11.20 -17.28 -22.95
CA LEU A 28 -11.25 -17.98 -21.67
C LEU A 28 -10.34 -19.21 -21.66
N VAL A 29 -10.38 -20.02 -22.74
CA VAL A 29 -9.55 -21.23 -22.89
C VAL A 29 -8.07 -20.90 -23.02
N GLN A 30 -7.70 -19.89 -23.82
CA GLN A 30 -6.31 -19.46 -23.98
C GLN A 30 -5.72 -18.88 -22.68
N THR A 31 -6.52 -18.14 -21.92
CA THR A 31 -6.13 -17.61 -20.60
C THR A 31 -5.90 -18.75 -19.62
N LEU A 32 -6.79 -19.76 -19.59
CA LEU A 32 -6.64 -20.94 -18.74
C LEU A 32 -5.43 -21.80 -19.15
N GLN A 33 -5.15 -21.94 -20.45
CA GLN A 33 -3.97 -22.66 -20.96
C GLN A 33 -2.64 -21.97 -20.60
N GLY A 34 -2.56 -20.64 -20.73
CA GLY A 34 -1.37 -19.88 -20.33
C GLY A 34 -1.07 -19.99 -18.83
N ILE A 35 -2.10 -20.08 -17.99
CA ILE A 35 -1.98 -20.25 -16.54
C ILE A 35 -1.48 -21.66 -16.19
N THR A 36 -1.99 -22.71 -16.85
CA THR A 36 -1.49 -24.08 -16.64
C THR A 36 -0.05 -24.28 -17.11
N GLN A 37 0.41 -23.52 -18.10
CA GLN A 37 1.80 -23.59 -18.60
C GLN A 37 2.79 -22.77 -17.76
N ALA A 38 2.34 -21.70 -17.11
CA ALA A 38 3.17 -20.86 -16.24
C ALA A 38 3.31 -21.41 -14.80
N GLY A 39 2.38 -22.24 -14.34
CA GLY A 39 2.29 -22.71 -12.94
C GLY A 39 3.03 -24.00 -12.58
N PHE A 40 3.80 -24.61 -13.49
CA PHE A 40 4.48 -25.89 -13.21
C PHE A 40 5.93 -25.90 -13.66
N LYS A 41 6.78 -25.10 -13.01
CA LYS A 41 8.22 -25.37 -12.86
C LYS A 41 8.72 -24.81 -11.53
N ASP A 42 8.50 -25.58 -10.46
CA ASP A 42 9.38 -25.54 -9.30
C ASP A 42 10.32 -26.76 -9.39
N PRO A 43 11.63 -26.59 -9.61
CA PRO A 43 12.58 -27.69 -9.68
C PRO A 43 12.97 -28.26 -8.28
N ALA A 44 12.44 -27.74 -7.16
CA ALA A 44 12.98 -28.06 -5.84
C ALA A 44 12.35 -29.25 -5.09
N HIS A 45 11.12 -29.71 -5.39
CA HIS A 45 10.53 -30.84 -4.62
C HIS A 45 9.54 -31.72 -5.42
N PRO A 46 9.92 -32.97 -5.78
CA PRO A 46 9.04 -33.89 -6.47
C PRO A 46 8.46 -34.92 -5.49
N SER A 47 7.45 -34.57 -4.68
CA SER A 47 6.50 -35.60 -4.21
C SER A 47 5.24 -35.04 -3.53
N ARG A 48 4.09 -35.54 -4.01
CA ARG A 48 2.79 -35.72 -3.34
C ARG A 48 2.04 -34.47 -2.85
N HIS A 49 1.16 -33.96 -3.71
CA HIS A 49 -0.14 -33.46 -3.28
C HIS A 49 -1.25 -34.01 -4.19
N GLU A 50 -2.17 -34.78 -3.60
CA GLU A 50 -3.46 -35.08 -4.23
C GLU A 50 -4.33 -33.81 -4.24
N PRO A 51 -5.12 -33.55 -5.30
CA PRO A 51 -5.95 -32.36 -5.38
C PRO A 51 -7.11 -32.40 -4.39
N ALA A 52 -7.28 -31.33 -3.61
CA ALA A 52 -8.38 -31.16 -2.68
C ALA A 52 -9.76 -31.12 -3.39
N PRO A 53 -10.83 -31.61 -2.74
CA PRO A 53 -12.18 -31.81 -3.31
C PRO A 53 -12.90 -30.52 -3.77
N THR A 54 -12.41 -29.34 -3.39
CA THR A 54 -12.96 -28.03 -3.82
C THR A 54 -12.66 -27.71 -5.28
N SER A 55 -11.62 -28.29 -5.88
CA SER A 55 -11.30 -28.13 -7.30
C SER A 55 -12.34 -28.80 -8.23
N LEU A 56 -12.94 -29.90 -7.76
CA LEU A 56 -13.97 -30.64 -8.49
C LEU A 56 -15.30 -29.87 -8.59
N VAL A 57 -15.71 -29.21 -7.49
CA VAL A 57 -16.96 -28.43 -7.44
C VAL A 57 -16.93 -27.23 -8.40
N VAL A 58 -15.77 -26.59 -8.54
CA VAL A 58 -15.58 -25.41 -9.41
C VAL A 58 -15.50 -25.80 -10.89
N VAL A 59 -14.86 -26.92 -11.21
CA VAL A 59 -14.86 -27.48 -12.58
C VAL A 59 -16.27 -27.89 -13.01
N GLU A 60 -17.07 -28.47 -12.11
CA GLU A 60 -18.47 -28.79 -12.38
C GLU A 60 -19.35 -27.53 -12.52
N LEU A 61 -19.08 -26.46 -11.76
CA LEU A 61 -19.77 -25.18 -11.93
C LEU A 61 -19.47 -24.52 -13.29
N ALA A 62 -18.20 -24.54 -13.72
CA ALA A 62 -17.78 -24.03 -15.03
C ALA A 62 -18.38 -24.86 -16.18
N LYS A 63 -18.43 -26.18 -16.04
CA LYS A 63 -19.16 -27.07 -16.97
C LYS A 63 -20.65 -26.75 -16.99
N CYS A 64 -21.27 -26.46 -15.85
CA CYS A 64 -22.69 -26.08 -15.77
C CYS A 64 -22.98 -24.77 -16.50
N VAL A 65 -22.12 -23.74 -16.36
CA VAL A 65 -22.29 -22.46 -17.08
C VAL A 65 -22.09 -22.65 -18.59
N VAL A 66 -21.05 -23.38 -19.01
CA VAL A 66 -20.81 -23.67 -20.44
C VAL A 66 -21.93 -24.54 -21.02
N THR A 67 -22.41 -25.55 -20.29
CA THR A 67 -23.52 -26.41 -20.71
C THR A 67 -24.82 -25.62 -20.77
N PHE A 68 -25.12 -24.76 -19.80
CA PHE A 68 -26.30 -23.89 -19.81
C PHE A 68 -26.30 -22.93 -21.01
N LEU A 69 -25.13 -22.41 -21.39
CA LEU A 69 -24.95 -21.56 -22.57
C LEU A 69 -25.11 -22.35 -23.90
N LEU A 70 -24.80 -23.65 -23.91
CA LEU A 70 -24.88 -24.50 -25.09
C LEU A 70 -26.23 -25.24 -25.24
N HIS A 71 -26.95 -25.54 -24.15
CA HIS A 71 -28.11 -26.45 -24.16
C HIS A 71 -29.48 -25.77 -24.33
N ARG A 72 -29.57 -24.43 -24.38
CA ARG A 72 -30.83 -23.75 -24.72
C ARG A 72 -31.26 -23.90 -26.19
N GLY A 73 -30.49 -24.61 -27.02
CA GLY A 73 -30.80 -24.88 -28.42
C GLY A 73 -31.50 -26.23 -28.72
N SER A 74 -31.77 -27.08 -27.73
CA SER A 74 -32.32 -28.43 -28.01
C SER A 74 -33.40 -28.84 -27.02
N CYS A 75 -34.64 -28.44 -27.28
CA CYS A 75 -35.84 -29.05 -26.69
C CYS A 75 -37.02 -28.95 -27.68
N ALA A 76 -37.11 -29.91 -28.60
CA ALA A 76 -38.37 -30.35 -29.23
C ALA A 76 -38.22 -31.81 -29.66
N GLY A 77 -39.07 -32.69 -29.15
CA GLY A 77 -38.93 -34.14 -29.32
C GLY A 77 -39.73 -34.75 -30.49
N ARG A 78 -39.22 -35.91 -30.92
CA ARG A 78 -39.81 -37.04 -31.70
C ARG A 78 -39.67 -37.01 -33.23
N PRO A 79 -39.80 -38.18 -33.91
CA PRO A 79 -39.28 -39.52 -33.60
C PRO A 79 -38.43 -40.10 -34.75
N ALA A 80 -37.84 -41.27 -34.51
CA ALA A 80 -36.90 -41.98 -35.37
C ALA A 80 -37.35 -42.18 -36.82
N HIS A 81 -36.49 -41.78 -37.77
CA HIS A 81 -36.42 -42.37 -39.10
C HIS A 81 -34.97 -42.67 -39.48
N LYS A 82 -34.71 -43.94 -39.79
CA LYS A 82 -33.50 -44.46 -40.42
C LYS A 82 -33.29 -43.78 -41.78
N ILE A 83 -32.12 -43.17 -42.00
CA ILE A 83 -31.56 -42.99 -43.34
C ILE A 83 -30.06 -43.31 -43.29
N ALA A 84 -29.65 -44.10 -44.26
CA ALA A 84 -28.39 -44.82 -44.36
C ALA A 84 -27.16 -43.91 -44.61
N LEU A 85 -26.02 -44.41 -44.15
CA LEU A 85 -24.68 -43.94 -44.48
C LEU A 85 -24.32 -44.35 -45.91
N GLU A 86 -23.87 -43.40 -46.73
CA GLU A 86 -22.91 -43.64 -47.81
C GLU A 86 -21.82 -42.56 -47.78
N PRO A 87 -20.53 -42.93 -47.89
CA PRO A 87 -19.44 -41.99 -48.08
C PRO A 87 -19.12 -41.84 -49.57
N ARG A 88 -19.05 -40.61 -50.07
CA ARG A 88 -18.33 -40.32 -51.32
C ARG A 88 -17.31 -39.21 -51.09
N TYR A 89 -16.07 -39.65 -50.87
CA TYR A 89 -14.88 -38.90 -51.25
C TYR A 89 -14.60 -39.20 -52.73
N THR A 90 -14.58 -38.16 -53.57
CA THR A 90 -13.81 -38.18 -54.82
C THR A 90 -13.12 -36.84 -54.96
N ALA A 91 -11.79 -36.89 -54.88
CA ALA A 91 -10.87 -35.84 -55.25
C ALA A 91 -10.94 -35.57 -56.76
N LEU A 92 -10.77 -34.30 -57.14
CA LEU A 92 -10.51 -33.82 -58.50
C LEU A 92 -9.68 -32.52 -58.39
N PRO A 93 -8.91 -32.14 -59.41
CA PRO A 93 -7.45 -32.06 -59.31
C PRO A 93 -6.90 -30.64 -59.41
N LEU A 94 -5.66 -30.47 -58.93
CA LEU A 94 -4.77 -29.40 -59.36
C LEU A 94 -4.46 -29.61 -60.84
N ASP A 95 -4.83 -28.64 -61.69
CA ASP A 95 -4.02 -28.15 -62.80
C ASP A 95 -4.79 -27.02 -63.50
N GLU A 96 -4.34 -25.79 -63.31
CA GLU A 96 -4.33 -24.76 -64.36
C GLU A 96 -3.44 -23.59 -63.93
N ALA A 97 -2.21 -23.61 -64.43
CA ALA A 97 -1.27 -22.52 -64.37
C ALA A 97 -1.57 -21.52 -65.50
N LEU A 98 -1.73 -20.23 -65.17
CA LEU A 98 -1.69 -19.10 -66.11
C LEU A 98 -0.91 -17.92 -65.49
N PRO A 99 -0.33 -17.02 -66.30
CA PRO A 99 1.09 -16.71 -66.19
C PRO A 99 1.40 -15.41 -65.45
N LEU A 100 2.52 -15.44 -64.73
CA LEU A 100 3.30 -14.26 -64.38
C LEU A 100 3.89 -13.64 -65.65
N ASN A 101 3.33 -12.53 -66.14
CA ASN A 101 4.07 -11.42 -66.76
C ASN A 101 3.13 -10.31 -67.26
N ALA A 102 3.03 -9.22 -66.50
CA ALA A 102 2.88 -7.83 -66.99
C ALA A 102 2.70 -6.87 -65.80
N ARG A 103 3.79 -6.56 -65.08
CA ARG A 103 3.81 -5.36 -64.23
C ARG A 103 4.02 -4.15 -65.15
N ARG A 104 2.96 -3.39 -65.44
CA ARG A 104 3.12 -1.99 -65.85
C ARG A 104 3.38 -1.16 -64.57
N PRO A 105 4.37 -0.26 -64.57
CA PRO A 105 4.54 0.68 -63.48
C PRO A 105 3.31 1.59 -63.41
N PHE A 106 2.85 1.85 -62.18
CA PHE A 106 1.76 2.75 -61.87
C PHE A 106 2.21 4.18 -62.16
N ASP A 107 1.82 4.74 -63.31
CA ASP A 107 2.14 6.11 -63.69
C ASP A 107 1.10 7.08 -63.10
N LEU A 108 1.48 7.70 -61.98
CA LEU A 108 0.65 8.65 -61.22
C LEU A 108 0.33 9.93 -62.01
N ASN A 109 1.02 10.19 -63.12
CA ASN A 109 0.83 11.41 -63.91
C ASN A 109 -0.26 11.27 -64.99
N ALA A 110 -0.64 10.04 -65.37
CA ALA A 110 -1.66 9.81 -66.40
C ALA A 110 -3.09 10.12 -65.91
N GLU A 111 -3.36 10.07 -64.60
CA GLU A 111 -4.67 10.44 -64.04
C GLU A 111 -4.88 11.95 -63.80
N LEU A 112 -3.85 12.77 -64.02
CA LEU A 112 -3.90 14.22 -63.84
C LEU A 112 -4.08 15.01 -65.14
N ALA A 113 -4.03 14.36 -66.30
CA ALA A 113 -3.97 15.04 -67.60
C ALA A 113 -5.28 15.10 -68.41
N ASP A 114 -6.34 14.39 -68.04
CA ASP A 114 -7.58 14.39 -68.85
C ASP A 114 -8.76 15.14 -68.18
N GLY A 115 -9.02 16.34 -68.71
CA GLY A 115 -10.37 16.79 -69.05
C GLY A 115 -11.22 17.51 -67.97
N PRO A 116 -11.84 18.66 -68.30
CA PRO A 116 -12.53 19.52 -67.33
C PRO A 116 -14.01 19.12 -67.12
N SER A 117 -14.59 19.60 -66.01
CA SER A 117 -16.04 19.75 -65.75
C SER A 117 -16.88 18.58 -65.21
N ARG A 118 -16.37 17.82 -64.24
CA ARG A 118 -17.24 17.32 -63.16
C ARG A 118 -16.83 17.96 -61.86
N ALA A 119 -17.67 18.86 -61.36
CA ALA A 119 -17.55 19.48 -60.05
C ALA A 119 -17.44 18.37 -58.99
N ARG A 120 -16.21 17.99 -58.63
CA ARG A 120 -15.97 17.15 -57.46
C ARG A 120 -16.52 17.94 -56.27
N PRO A 121 -17.50 17.42 -55.51
CA PRO A 121 -17.94 18.09 -54.30
C PRO A 121 -16.70 18.31 -53.43
N PRO A 122 -16.54 19.50 -52.82
CA PRO A 122 -15.31 19.85 -52.15
C PRO A 122 -15.05 18.87 -51.01
N LEU A 123 -14.14 17.92 -51.23
CA LEU A 123 -13.65 16.93 -50.25
C LEU A 123 -13.14 17.60 -48.96
N LEU A 124 -12.78 18.88 -49.04
CA LEU A 124 -12.41 19.72 -47.89
C LEU A 124 -13.55 19.94 -46.88
N ARG A 125 -14.83 19.95 -47.30
CA ARG A 125 -15.96 20.17 -46.39
C ARG A 125 -16.18 19.03 -45.40
N PRO A 126 -16.24 17.75 -45.83
CA PRO A 126 -16.34 16.62 -44.91
C PRO A 126 -15.09 16.44 -44.05
N ILE A 127 -13.88 16.70 -44.58
CA ILE A 127 -12.64 16.66 -43.79
C ILE A 127 -12.63 17.73 -42.69
N LYS A 128 -13.05 18.97 -42.99
CA LYS A 128 -13.13 20.03 -41.98
C LYS A 128 -14.17 19.73 -40.90
N GLN A 129 -15.33 19.18 -41.28
CA GLN A 129 -16.35 18.73 -40.32
C GLN A 129 -15.87 17.54 -39.47
N LEU A 130 -15.08 16.64 -40.07
CA LEU A 130 -14.44 15.51 -39.40
C LEU A 130 -13.47 15.99 -38.29
N TYR A 131 -12.57 16.92 -38.60
CA TYR A 131 -11.64 17.49 -37.61
C TYR A 131 -12.35 18.28 -36.49
N ILE A 132 -13.39 19.04 -36.84
CA ILE A 132 -14.19 19.80 -35.85
C ILE A 132 -14.96 18.85 -34.91
N ALA A 133 -15.45 17.71 -35.41
CA ALA A 133 -16.14 16.72 -34.60
C ALA A 133 -15.19 15.86 -33.75
N LEU A 134 -13.96 15.61 -34.23
CA LEU A 134 -12.99 14.73 -33.58
C LEU A 134 -12.18 15.40 -32.47
N ALA A 135 -11.83 16.68 -32.63
CA ALA A 135 -11.02 17.39 -31.63
C ALA A 135 -11.60 17.35 -30.20
N PRO A 136 -12.92 17.55 -29.97
CA PRO A 136 -13.52 17.41 -28.64
C PRO A 136 -13.48 15.97 -28.10
N ILE A 137 -13.69 14.97 -28.96
CA ILE A 137 -13.68 13.55 -28.56
C ILE A 137 -12.28 13.12 -28.13
N SER A 138 -11.25 13.57 -28.85
CA SER A 138 -9.86 13.31 -28.51
C SER A 138 -9.43 14.02 -27.23
N CYS A 139 -9.90 15.26 -27.00
CA CYS A 139 -9.71 15.94 -25.72
C CYS A 139 -10.38 15.17 -24.57
N LEU A 140 -11.58 14.62 -24.78
CA LEU A 140 -12.28 13.80 -23.78
C LEU A 140 -11.55 12.49 -23.48
N LEU A 141 -10.95 11.85 -24.48
CA LEU A 141 -10.16 10.63 -24.31
C LEU A 141 -8.88 10.90 -23.52
N VAL A 142 -8.17 11.98 -23.84
CA VAL A 142 -6.96 12.42 -23.10
C VAL A 142 -7.33 12.81 -21.68
N LEU A 143 -8.39 13.59 -21.48
CA LEU A 143 -8.89 13.96 -20.16
C LEU A 143 -9.29 12.72 -19.36
N ARG A 144 -10.05 11.78 -19.95
CA ARG A 144 -10.42 10.52 -19.30
C ARG A 144 -9.19 9.76 -18.80
N HIS A 145 -8.15 9.67 -19.61
CA HIS A 145 -6.94 8.94 -19.25
C HIS A 145 -6.10 9.67 -18.20
N GLN A 146 -5.94 10.98 -18.31
CA GLN A 146 -5.26 11.79 -17.28
C GLN A 146 -5.98 11.67 -15.93
N LEU A 147 -7.31 11.78 -15.94
CA LEU A 147 -8.14 11.55 -14.76
C LEU A 147 -8.06 10.09 -14.27
N THR A 148 -7.73 9.13 -15.13
CA THR A 148 -7.55 7.71 -14.75
C THR A 148 -6.17 7.42 -14.17
N LEU A 149 -5.13 8.08 -14.68
CA LEU A 149 -3.78 8.01 -14.15
C LEU A 149 -3.69 8.65 -12.77
N SER A 150 -4.28 9.84 -12.57
CA SER A 150 -4.29 10.48 -11.26
C SER A 150 -5.02 9.65 -10.19
N ARG A 151 -6.03 8.83 -10.56
CA ARG A 151 -6.68 7.90 -9.62
C ARG A 151 -5.75 6.84 -9.05
N ARG A 152 -4.76 6.39 -9.80
CA ARG A 152 -3.82 5.35 -9.33
C ARG A 152 -2.86 5.89 -8.28
N VAL A 153 -2.64 7.20 -8.28
CA VAL A 153 -1.81 7.91 -7.30
C VAL A 153 -2.60 8.28 -6.06
N TYR A 154 -3.90 8.61 -6.20
CA TYR A 154 -4.68 9.23 -5.11
C TYR A 154 -5.83 8.39 -4.51
N ALA A 155 -6.17 7.20 -5.02
CA ALA A 155 -7.35 6.47 -4.50
C ALA A 155 -7.24 4.93 -4.47
N ALA A 156 -7.80 4.34 -3.41
CA ALA A 156 -8.07 2.92 -3.30
C ALA A 156 -8.92 2.40 -4.49
N ARG A 157 -8.65 1.19 -4.96
CA ARG A 157 -9.31 0.51 -6.10
C ARG A 157 -10.85 0.65 -6.12
N ALA A 158 -11.49 0.72 -4.95
CA ALA A 158 -12.93 0.90 -4.78
C ALA A 158 -13.49 2.19 -5.43
N ALA A 159 -12.73 3.29 -5.45
CA ALA A 159 -13.17 4.54 -6.08
C ALA A 159 -13.18 4.47 -7.61
N VAL A 160 -12.24 3.72 -8.20
CA VAL A 160 -12.19 3.47 -9.65
C VAL A 160 -13.41 2.68 -10.08
N ASP A 161 -13.70 1.62 -9.34
CA ASP A 161 -14.85 0.77 -9.52
C ASP A 161 -16.16 1.62 -9.41
N MET A 162 -16.27 2.53 -8.43
CA MET A 162 -17.43 3.43 -8.29
C MET A 162 -17.66 4.33 -9.52
N VAL A 163 -16.58 4.82 -10.12
CA VAL A 163 -16.66 5.67 -11.31
C VAL A 163 -17.24 4.92 -12.49
N ASP A 164 -16.74 3.71 -12.72
CA ASP A 164 -17.17 2.90 -13.86
C ASP A 164 -18.66 2.55 -13.73
N ALA A 165 -19.14 2.23 -12.52
CA ALA A 165 -20.56 1.98 -12.26
C ALA A 165 -21.45 3.22 -12.50
N LEU A 166 -21.00 4.39 -12.04
CA LEU A 166 -21.76 5.63 -12.25
C LEU A 166 -21.80 6.05 -13.73
N ALA A 167 -20.76 5.70 -14.50
CA ALA A 167 -20.72 5.99 -15.93
C ALA A 167 -21.86 5.32 -16.70
N ILE A 168 -22.38 4.15 -16.31
CA ILE A 168 -23.49 3.49 -17.01
C ILE A 168 -24.79 4.29 -16.89
N LEU A 169 -25.10 4.79 -15.70
CA LEU A 169 -26.28 5.64 -15.50
C LEU A 169 -26.20 6.87 -16.40
N LEU A 170 -25.00 7.46 -16.46
CA LEU A 170 -24.73 8.61 -17.29
C LEU A 170 -24.78 8.27 -18.79
N VAL A 171 -24.38 7.06 -19.21
CA VAL A 171 -24.56 6.60 -20.60
C VAL A 171 -26.04 6.55 -20.97
N VAL A 172 -26.93 6.10 -20.08
CA VAL A 172 -28.39 6.08 -20.36
C VAL A 172 -28.92 7.50 -20.56
N VAL A 173 -28.62 8.39 -19.62
CA VAL A 173 -29.07 9.79 -19.66
C VAL A 173 -28.50 10.49 -20.90
N GLN A 174 -27.20 10.35 -21.15
CA GLN A 174 -26.53 11.00 -22.28
C GLN A 174 -26.99 10.40 -23.61
N THR A 175 -27.22 9.09 -23.71
CA THR A 175 -27.75 8.47 -24.94
C THR A 175 -29.13 9.04 -25.28
N TYR A 176 -29.99 9.25 -24.29
CA TYR A 176 -31.28 9.93 -24.49
C TYR A 176 -31.09 11.37 -24.95
N LEU A 177 -30.24 12.15 -24.29
CA LEU A 177 -29.99 13.57 -24.62
C LEU A 177 -29.35 13.77 -26.01
N PHE A 178 -28.44 12.87 -26.40
CA PHE A 178 -27.70 12.94 -27.66
C PHE A 178 -28.47 12.36 -28.84
N ASN A 179 -28.99 11.14 -28.68
CA ASN A 179 -29.58 10.39 -29.79
C ASN A 179 -31.10 10.51 -29.84
N GLY A 180 -31.74 11.09 -28.81
CA GLY A 180 -33.20 11.13 -28.69
C GLY A 180 -33.84 9.75 -28.53
N THR A 181 -33.04 8.70 -28.34
CA THR A 181 -33.51 7.32 -28.24
C THR A 181 -33.96 7.04 -26.82
N THR A 182 -35.23 6.67 -26.65
CA THR A 182 -35.74 6.16 -25.38
C THR A 182 -35.16 4.77 -25.11
N THR A 183 -34.66 4.57 -23.90
CA THR A 183 -34.19 3.26 -23.45
C THR A 183 -35.38 2.45 -22.92
N PRO A 184 -35.63 1.22 -23.41
CA PRO A 184 -36.68 0.36 -22.88
C PRO A 184 -36.57 0.20 -21.36
N LEU A 185 -37.70 0.14 -20.67
CA LEU A 185 -37.73 0.03 -19.19
C LEU A 185 -36.90 -1.17 -18.70
N ARG A 186 -36.91 -2.29 -19.42
CA ARG A 186 -36.12 -3.48 -19.09
C ARG A 186 -34.62 -3.21 -19.07
N HIS A 187 -34.11 -2.44 -20.03
CA HIS A 187 -32.71 -2.03 -20.07
C HIS A 187 -32.39 -1.09 -18.91
N CYS A 188 -33.28 -0.16 -18.57
CA CYS A 188 -33.11 0.68 -17.38
C CYS A 188 -33.06 -0.15 -16.10
N THR A 189 -33.92 -1.15 -15.95
CA THR A 189 -33.92 -2.08 -14.81
C THR A 189 -32.60 -2.85 -14.72
N SER A 190 -32.09 -3.37 -15.84
CA SER A 190 -30.79 -4.06 -15.87
C SER A 190 -29.62 -3.14 -15.52
N ALA A 191 -29.64 -1.87 -15.94
CA ALA A 191 -28.62 -0.89 -15.55
C ALA A 191 -28.68 -0.57 -14.05
N VAL A 192 -29.87 -0.33 -13.51
CA VAL A 192 -30.06 -0.05 -12.07
C VAL A 192 -29.63 -1.25 -11.22
N LEU A 193 -29.99 -2.47 -11.63
CA LEU A 193 -29.59 -3.69 -10.91
C LEU A 193 -28.08 -3.89 -10.92
N GLN A 194 -27.42 -3.61 -12.05
CA GLN A 194 -25.97 -3.61 -12.16
C GLN A 194 -25.31 -2.57 -11.24
N ILE A 195 -25.81 -1.34 -11.21
CA ILE A 195 -25.28 -0.27 -10.36
C ILE A 195 -25.46 -0.61 -8.88
N ALA A 196 -26.64 -1.10 -8.49
CA ALA A 196 -26.93 -1.47 -7.11
C ALA A 196 -26.02 -2.60 -6.62
N ALA A 197 -25.83 -3.63 -7.46
CA ALA A 197 -24.92 -4.73 -7.17
C ALA A 197 -23.48 -4.24 -7.02
N PHE A 198 -23.01 -3.40 -7.94
CA PHE A 198 -21.63 -2.89 -7.90
C PHE A 198 -21.39 -1.93 -6.74
N THR A 199 -22.38 -1.10 -6.39
CA THR A 199 -22.35 -0.25 -5.19
C THR A 199 -22.31 -1.10 -3.93
N GLY A 200 -23.05 -2.22 -3.91
CA GLY A 200 -22.96 -3.24 -2.86
C GLY A 200 -21.53 -3.74 -2.64
N VAL A 201 -20.85 -4.19 -3.72
CA VAL A 201 -19.43 -4.60 -3.71
C VAL A 201 -18.54 -3.54 -3.06
N ILE A 202 -18.78 -2.27 -3.39
CA ILE A 202 -17.99 -1.13 -2.90
C ILE A 202 -18.28 -0.86 -1.42
N THR A 203 -19.54 -0.81 -0.99
CA THR A 203 -19.92 -0.53 0.40
C THR A 203 -19.38 -1.55 1.41
N ILE A 204 -19.17 -2.79 0.98
CA ILE A 204 -18.60 -3.85 1.83
C ILE A 204 -17.10 -3.61 2.09
N ARG A 205 -16.40 -3.00 1.14
CA ARG A 205 -14.99 -2.64 1.26
C ARG A 205 -14.89 -1.28 1.95
N LYS A 206 -15.09 -1.21 3.28
CA LYS A 206 -14.99 -0.01 4.14
C LYS A 206 -14.28 1.15 3.43
N VAL A 207 -15.03 1.94 2.66
CA VAL A 207 -14.44 2.95 1.79
C VAL A 207 -14.03 4.10 2.70
N PRO A 208 -12.76 4.55 2.66
CA PRO A 208 -12.34 5.68 3.46
C PRO A 208 -13.23 6.90 3.14
N HIS A 209 -13.50 7.73 4.15
CA HIS A 209 -14.24 8.96 3.96
C HIS A 209 -13.48 9.87 2.99
N TYR A 210 -13.95 9.97 1.75
CA TYR A 210 -13.36 10.85 0.76
C TYR A 210 -13.82 12.29 0.96
N SER A 211 -12.95 13.25 0.63
CA SER A 211 -13.31 14.67 0.63
C SER A 211 -14.38 14.96 -0.44
N VAL A 212 -15.20 16.00 -0.23
CA VAL A 212 -16.17 16.47 -1.23
C VAL A 212 -15.52 16.75 -2.61
N PRO A 213 -14.33 17.40 -2.70
CA PRO A 213 -13.60 17.54 -3.96
C PRO A 213 -13.31 16.21 -4.66
N THR A 214 -12.96 15.17 -3.91
CA THR A 214 -12.73 13.83 -4.47
C THR A 214 -14.00 13.25 -5.09
N TYR A 215 -15.15 13.36 -4.41
CA TYR A 215 -16.42 12.91 -4.98
C TYR A 215 -16.81 13.68 -6.24
N ILE A 216 -16.60 15.00 -6.25
CA ILE A 216 -16.83 15.84 -7.45
C ILE A 216 -15.92 15.37 -8.59
N PHE A 217 -14.64 15.14 -8.32
CA PHE A 217 -13.67 14.63 -9.29
C PHE A 217 -14.08 13.26 -9.88
N LEU A 218 -14.53 12.34 -9.04
CA LEU A 218 -15.01 11.03 -9.47
C LEU A 218 -16.23 11.17 -10.39
N LEU A 219 -17.23 11.97 -10.00
CA LEU A 219 -18.42 12.26 -10.80
C LEU A 219 -18.09 12.89 -12.16
N LEU A 220 -17.18 13.87 -12.17
CA LEU A 220 -16.71 14.51 -13.40
C LEU A 220 -16.10 13.49 -14.35
N THR A 221 -15.26 12.62 -13.83
CA THR A 221 -14.61 11.61 -14.67
C THR A 221 -15.58 10.52 -15.15
N SER A 222 -16.55 10.11 -14.33
CA SER A 222 -17.65 9.23 -14.76
C SER A 222 -18.42 9.84 -15.92
N SER A 223 -18.71 11.15 -15.82
CA SER A 223 -19.43 11.89 -16.85
C SER A 223 -18.66 11.96 -18.16
N VAL A 224 -17.35 12.22 -18.11
CA VAL A 224 -16.46 12.21 -19.27
C VAL A 224 -16.37 10.81 -19.89
N SER A 225 -16.24 9.77 -19.06
CA SER A 225 -16.16 8.38 -19.52
C SER A 225 -17.44 7.94 -20.23
N ALA A 226 -18.60 8.26 -19.66
CA ALA A 226 -19.90 8.01 -20.27
C ALA A 226 -20.04 8.75 -21.62
N LEU A 227 -19.56 10.00 -21.67
CA LEU A 227 -19.69 10.82 -22.86
C LEU A 227 -18.87 10.27 -24.02
N VAL A 228 -17.66 9.80 -23.75
CA VAL A 228 -16.82 9.11 -24.75
C VAL A 228 -17.55 7.88 -25.30
N LEU A 229 -18.17 7.07 -24.44
CA LEU A 229 -18.91 5.87 -24.85
C LEU A 229 -20.12 6.20 -25.74
N VAL A 230 -20.76 7.35 -25.55
CA VAL A 230 -21.90 7.80 -26.38
C VAL A 230 -21.44 8.49 -27.66
N ALA A 231 -20.39 9.30 -27.59
CA ALA A 231 -19.89 10.10 -28.70
C ALA A 231 -19.27 9.23 -29.82
N ILE A 232 -18.58 8.15 -29.47
CA ILE A 232 -17.92 7.28 -30.46
C ILE A 232 -18.94 6.59 -31.39
N PRO A 233 -19.98 5.88 -30.89
CA PRO A 233 -21.03 5.33 -31.75
C PRO A 233 -21.79 6.38 -32.55
N PHE A 234 -22.06 7.55 -31.94
CA PHE A 234 -22.70 8.66 -32.65
C PHE A 234 -21.84 9.13 -33.84
N MET A 235 -20.53 9.23 -33.64
CA MET A 235 -19.57 9.58 -34.67
C MET A 235 -19.52 8.51 -35.77
N TYR A 236 -19.41 7.22 -35.42
CA TYR A 236 -19.45 6.14 -36.41
C TYR A 236 -20.74 6.13 -37.24
N HIS A 237 -21.88 6.42 -36.60
CA HIS A 237 -23.15 6.52 -37.29
C HIS A 237 -23.21 7.72 -38.23
N THR A 238 -22.73 8.88 -37.77
CA THR A 238 -22.74 10.13 -38.53
C THR A 238 -21.76 10.09 -39.71
N LEU A 239 -20.65 9.37 -39.57
CA LEU A 239 -19.57 9.27 -40.55
C LEU A 239 -19.50 7.87 -41.17
N ARG A 240 -20.65 7.24 -41.38
CA ARG A 240 -20.77 5.86 -41.90
C ARG A 240 -20.05 5.64 -43.25
N ASP A 241 -19.88 6.71 -44.03
CA ASP A 241 -19.21 6.67 -45.34
C ASP A 241 -17.67 6.67 -45.21
N VAL A 242 -17.13 6.94 -44.01
CA VAL A 242 -15.70 6.89 -43.74
C VAL A 242 -15.33 5.49 -43.23
N PRO A 243 -14.34 4.81 -43.83
CA PRO A 243 -13.90 3.49 -43.36
C PRO A 243 -13.51 3.50 -41.87
N PHE A 244 -13.96 2.48 -41.12
CA PHE A 244 -13.71 2.32 -39.68
C PHE A 244 -12.24 2.53 -39.26
N HIS A 245 -11.29 1.95 -40.00
CA HIS A 245 -9.86 2.08 -39.68
C HIS A 245 -9.35 3.52 -39.82
N LYS A 246 -9.90 4.32 -40.74
CA LYS A 246 -9.53 5.73 -40.91
C LYS A 246 -10.06 6.58 -39.76
N LEU A 247 -11.30 6.33 -39.30
CA LEU A 247 -11.86 7.00 -38.13
C LEU A 247 -11.04 6.71 -36.87
N ASN A 248 -10.65 5.45 -36.66
CA ASN A 248 -9.78 5.06 -35.55
C ASN A 248 -8.40 5.69 -35.63
N LEU A 249 -7.78 5.71 -36.82
CA LEU A 249 -6.48 6.34 -37.00
C LEU A 249 -6.53 7.81 -36.56
N VAL A 250 -7.54 8.57 -37.00
CA VAL A 250 -7.65 9.98 -36.61
C VAL A 250 -7.92 10.12 -35.11
N LEU A 251 -8.76 9.27 -34.51
CA LEU A 251 -8.98 9.25 -33.06
C LEU A 251 -7.66 9.03 -32.30
N PHE A 252 -6.88 8.00 -32.67
CA PHE A 252 -5.62 7.68 -32.01
C PHE A 252 -4.55 8.75 -32.21
N THR A 253 -4.36 9.26 -33.44
CA THR A 253 -3.40 10.34 -33.71
C THR A 253 -3.73 11.58 -32.88
N SER A 254 -5.01 11.91 -32.75
CA SER A 254 -5.46 13.06 -31.96
C SER A 254 -5.27 12.83 -30.45
N CYS A 255 -5.44 11.60 -29.96
CA CYS A 255 -5.12 11.25 -28.57
C CYS A 255 -3.61 11.35 -28.30
N ILE A 256 -2.77 10.83 -29.19
CA ILE A 256 -1.30 10.92 -29.09
C ILE A 256 -0.87 12.39 -29.05
N ALA A 257 -1.42 13.23 -29.93
CA ALA A 257 -1.14 14.67 -29.92
C ALA A 257 -1.54 15.33 -28.60
N GLY A 258 -2.72 15.00 -28.06
CA GLY A 258 -3.15 15.54 -26.77
C GLY A 258 -2.32 15.04 -25.58
N TYR A 259 -1.90 13.76 -25.56
CA TYR A 259 -0.96 13.28 -24.53
C TYR A 259 0.39 13.97 -24.62
N THR A 260 0.92 14.13 -25.84
CA THR A 260 2.20 14.81 -26.07
C THR A 260 2.10 16.26 -25.60
N LEU A 261 0.98 16.94 -25.88
CA LEU A 261 0.74 18.29 -25.39
C LEU A 261 0.65 18.34 -23.86
N CYS A 262 -0.09 17.43 -23.21
CA CYS A 262 -0.14 17.34 -21.75
C CYS A 262 1.21 17.02 -21.11
N ALA A 263 2.06 16.25 -21.79
CA ALA A 263 3.41 15.91 -21.31
C ALA A 263 4.40 17.08 -21.46
N ILE A 264 4.22 17.92 -22.49
CA ILE A 264 5.06 19.11 -22.73
C ILE A 264 4.62 20.30 -21.89
N LEU A 265 3.31 20.46 -21.65
CA LEU A 265 2.81 21.55 -20.84
C LEU A 265 3.20 21.32 -19.36
N PRO A 266 3.82 22.31 -18.69
CA PRO A 266 4.13 22.24 -17.27
C PRO A 266 2.83 22.37 -16.46
N LEU A 267 2.03 21.31 -16.47
CA LEU A 267 0.89 21.21 -15.58
C LEU A 267 1.42 20.99 -14.16
N PRO A 268 0.84 21.63 -13.13
CA PRO A 268 1.26 21.52 -11.74
C PRO A 268 0.98 20.14 -11.12
N TYR A 269 0.83 19.09 -11.94
CA TYR A 269 0.83 17.74 -11.45
C TYR A 269 2.28 17.35 -11.16
N PRO A 270 2.56 16.74 -10.00
CA PRO A 270 3.87 16.15 -9.77
C PRO A 270 4.16 15.24 -10.96
N THR A 271 5.35 15.37 -11.53
CA THR A 271 5.81 14.58 -12.67
C THR A 271 5.85 13.10 -12.26
N VAL A 272 4.70 12.42 -12.33
CA VAL A 272 4.54 10.97 -12.12
C VAL A 272 5.22 10.19 -13.25
N VAL A 273 5.56 10.86 -14.34
CA VAL A 273 6.60 10.39 -15.24
C VAL A 273 7.95 10.74 -14.61
N SER A 274 8.28 10.08 -13.49
CA SER A 274 9.68 9.79 -13.25
C SER A 274 10.09 9.02 -14.51
N PRO A 275 11.04 9.54 -15.31
CA PRO A 275 11.47 8.82 -16.49
C PRO A 275 11.94 7.47 -15.95
N VAL A 276 11.23 6.40 -16.32
CA VAL A 276 11.63 5.02 -16.02
C VAL A 276 12.88 4.78 -16.85
N ILE A 277 13.98 5.37 -16.37
CA ILE A 277 15.36 5.19 -16.79
C ILE A 277 15.78 3.86 -16.12
N PRO A 278 16.57 3.01 -16.81
CA PRO A 278 16.44 1.56 -16.80
C PRO A 278 17.05 0.84 -15.58
N GLU A 279 17.01 1.44 -14.39
CA GLU A 279 17.43 0.77 -13.16
C GLU A 279 16.45 -0.34 -12.74
N THR A 280 15.18 -0.24 -13.16
CA THR A 280 14.22 -1.33 -13.05
C THR A 280 14.52 -2.36 -14.13
N GLY A 281 15.03 -3.54 -13.76
CA GLY A 281 15.53 -4.55 -14.68
C GLY A 281 14.55 -5.00 -15.78
N LEU A 282 15.03 -5.82 -16.73
CA LEU A 282 14.29 -6.30 -17.91
C LEU A 282 12.87 -6.83 -17.60
N ARG A 283 12.67 -7.44 -16.42
CA ARG A 283 11.37 -7.93 -15.96
C ARG A 283 10.31 -6.84 -15.86
N ASP A 284 10.65 -5.69 -15.29
CA ASP A 284 9.69 -4.61 -15.05
C ASP A 284 9.35 -3.90 -16.36
N PHE A 285 10.34 -3.73 -17.24
CA PHE A 285 10.13 -3.24 -18.60
C PHE A 285 9.18 -4.15 -19.40
N LEU A 286 9.41 -5.47 -19.37
CA LEU A 286 8.54 -6.44 -20.05
C LEU A 286 7.13 -6.45 -19.46
N ALA A 287 6.99 -6.36 -18.13
CA ALA A 287 5.69 -6.29 -17.47
C ALA A 287 4.92 -5.02 -17.87
N ALA A 288 5.57 -3.86 -17.82
CA ALA A 288 4.98 -2.58 -18.22
C ALA A 288 4.56 -2.59 -19.70
N THR A 289 5.45 -3.07 -20.58
CA THR A 289 5.18 -3.18 -22.02
C THR A 289 4.02 -4.14 -22.30
N SER A 290 3.95 -5.26 -21.60
CA SER A 290 2.85 -6.24 -21.73
C SER A 290 1.51 -5.66 -21.29
N ILE A 291 1.49 -4.90 -20.19
CA ILE A 291 0.29 -4.20 -19.72
C ILE A 291 -0.18 -3.18 -20.75
N LEU A 292 0.73 -2.40 -21.34
CA LEU A 292 0.40 -1.43 -22.39
C LEU A 292 -0.13 -2.12 -23.66
N ALA A 293 0.48 -3.22 -24.08
CA ALA A 293 0.05 -3.99 -25.24
C ALA A 293 -1.35 -4.59 -25.05
N LEU A 294 -1.61 -5.23 -23.91
CA LEU A 294 -2.92 -5.77 -23.54
C LEU A 294 -3.98 -4.67 -23.46
N ARG A 295 -3.61 -3.49 -22.92
CA ARG A 295 -4.50 -2.34 -22.86
C ARG A 295 -4.87 -1.84 -24.26
N GLY A 296 -3.89 -1.68 -25.15
CA GLY A 296 -4.12 -1.26 -26.53
C GLY A 296 -5.02 -2.24 -27.28
N ALA A 297 -4.80 -3.55 -27.12
CA ALA A 297 -5.66 -4.58 -27.71
C ALA A 297 -7.11 -4.50 -27.19
N GLY A 298 -7.28 -4.30 -25.87
CA GLY A 298 -8.60 -4.13 -25.25
C GLY A 298 -9.36 -2.90 -25.76
N GLU A 299 -8.66 -1.78 -26.00
CA GLU A 299 -9.26 -0.56 -26.55
C GLU A 299 -9.66 -0.71 -28.02
N LEU A 300 -8.84 -1.38 -28.85
CA LEU A 300 -9.20 -1.69 -30.23
C LEU A 300 -10.45 -2.59 -30.30
N LEU A 301 -10.53 -3.59 -29.42
CA LEU A 301 -11.70 -4.45 -29.31
C LEU A 301 -12.94 -3.66 -28.90
N ALA A 302 -12.82 -2.76 -27.91
CA ALA A 302 -13.90 -1.88 -27.48
C ALA A 302 -14.43 -1.00 -28.63
N LEU A 303 -13.53 -0.42 -29.45
CA LEU A 303 -13.93 0.38 -30.61
C LEU A 303 -14.65 -0.45 -31.68
N ALA A 304 -14.19 -1.70 -31.91
CA ALA A 304 -14.86 -2.61 -32.83
C ALA A 304 -16.26 -3.01 -32.36
N ILE A 305 -16.44 -3.21 -31.06
CA ILE A 305 -17.75 -3.47 -30.44
C ILE A 305 -18.63 -2.24 -30.57
N LEU A 306 -18.15 -1.04 -30.20
CA LEU A 306 -18.90 0.21 -30.30
C LEU A 306 -19.28 0.58 -31.74
N HIS A 307 -18.49 0.15 -32.74
CA HIS A 307 -18.84 0.32 -34.15
C HIS A 307 -20.05 -0.52 -34.57
N ARG A 308 -20.24 -1.70 -33.95
CA ARG A 308 -21.31 -2.64 -34.31
C ARG A 308 -22.50 -2.61 -33.34
N THR A 309 -22.35 -1.97 -32.19
CA THR A 309 -23.31 -2.06 -31.09
C THR A 309 -23.59 -0.69 -30.48
N SER A 310 -24.41 -0.64 -29.43
CA SER A 310 -24.73 0.59 -28.72
C SER A 310 -23.72 0.89 -27.61
N ALA A 311 -23.65 2.16 -27.19
CA ALA A 311 -22.91 2.58 -26.00
C ALA A 311 -23.32 1.77 -24.74
N PHE A 312 -24.61 1.40 -24.64
CA PHE A 312 -25.13 0.62 -23.54
C PHE A 312 -24.57 -0.80 -23.56
N THR A 313 -24.51 -1.44 -24.73
CA THR A 313 -23.92 -2.78 -24.88
C THR A 313 -22.47 -2.81 -24.41
N MET A 314 -21.70 -1.79 -24.77
CA MET A 314 -20.33 -1.66 -24.28
C MET A 314 -20.27 -1.44 -22.76
N ALA A 315 -21.13 -0.59 -22.22
CA ALA A 315 -21.20 -0.33 -20.78
C ALA A 315 -21.53 -1.60 -19.96
N ALA A 316 -22.48 -2.41 -20.43
CA ALA A 316 -22.83 -3.69 -19.82
C ALA A 316 -21.66 -4.70 -19.88
N LEU A 317 -20.91 -4.73 -20.99
CA LEU A 317 -19.73 -5.59 -21.13
C LEU A 317 -18.59 -5.15 -20.19
N ILE A 318 -18.35 -3.85 -20.03
CA ILE A 318 -17.35 -3.32 -19.09
C ILE A 318 -17.67 -3.78 -17.67
N LEU A 319 -18.94 -3.69 -17.25
CA LEU A 319 -19.36 -4.14 -15.93
C LEU A 319 -19.29 -5.65 -15.75
N LEU A 320 -19.64 -6.42 -16.78
CA LEU A 320 -19.52 -7.87 -16.74
C LEU A 320 -18.06 -8.26 -16.47
N VAL A 321 -17.11 -7.66 -17.21
CA VAL A 321 -15.68 -7.88 -17.00
C VAL A 321 -15.26 -7.44 -15.59
N ALA A 322 -15.69 -6.26 -15.14
CA ALA A 322 -15.38 -5.75 -13.80
C ALA A 322 -15.94 -6.66 -12.68
N SER A 323 -17.08 -7.30 -12.89
CA SER A 323 -17.73 -8.18 -11.90
C SER A 323 -17.10 -9.57 -11.83
N ILE A 324 -16.55 -10.06 -12.94
CA ILE A 324 -15.87 -11.36 -13.04
C ILE A 324 -14.41 -11.26 -12.56
N THR A 325 -13.75 -10.13 -12.79
CA THR A 325 -12.31 -9.94 -12.51
C THR A 325 -11.91 -10.28 -11.08
N PRO A 326 -12.65 -9.87 -10.01
CA PRO A 326 -12.29 -10.22 -8.63
C PRO A 326 -12.31 -11.73 -8.38
N ALA A 327 -13.33 -12.44 -8.90
CA ALA A 327 -13.44 -13.89 -8.73
C ALA A 327 -12.32 -14.62 -9.48
N LEU A 328 -12.01 -14.21 -10.72
CA LEU A 328 -10.87 -14.74 -11.46
C LEU A 328 -9.54 -14.43 -10.78
N SER A 329 -9.37 -13.22 -10.26
CA SER A 329 -8.14 -12.84 -9.55
C SER A 329 -7.95 -13.69 -8.29
N HIS A 330 -9.01 -13.95 -7.54
CA HIS A 330 -8.96 -14.84 -6.38
C HIS A 330 -8.59 -16.27 -6.78
N LEU A 331 -9.15 -16.79 -7.87
CA LEU A 331 -8.81 -18.12 -8.39
C LEU A 331 -7.37 -18.23 -8.89
N VAL A 332 -6.86 -17.18 -9.56
CA VAL A 332 -5.54 -17.20 -10.20
C VAL A 332 -4.42 -16.91 -9.20
N PHE A 333 -4.62 -15.95 -8.30
CA PHE A 333 -3.55 -15.47 -7.40
C PHE A 333 -3.66 -16.03 -5.98
N TRP A 334 -4.65 -16.87 -5.70
CA TRP A 334 -4.90 -17.41 -4.34
C TRP A 334 -4.87 -16.30 -3.28
N SER A 335 -5.37 -15.11 -3.64
CA SER A 335 -5.18 -13.92 -2.83
C SER A 335 -5.83 -14.14 -1.47
N ALA A 336 -5.04 -14.07 -0.38
CA ALA A 336 -5.49 -14.24 1.00
C ALA A 336 -6.47 -13.16 1.51
N ILE A 337 -7.03 -12.35 0.62
CA ILE A 337 -8.05 -11.37 0.95
C ILE A 337 -9.34 -12.17 1.21
N PRO A 338 -9.85 -12.22 2.46
CA PRO A 338 -11.11 -12.89 2.74
C PRO A 338 -12.22 -12.17 1.97
N VAL A 339 -12.62 -12.76 0.85
CA VAL A 339 -13.73 -12.24 0.05
C VAL A 339 -15.00 -12.52 0.85
N LEU A 340 -15.58 -11.47 1.42
CA LEU A 340 -16.81 -11.56 2.19
C LEU A 340 -17.94 -12.07 1.28
N ALA A 341 -18.76 -13.01 1.76
CA ALA A 341 -19.90 -13.58 1.01
C ALA A 341 -20.80 -12.52 0.30
N PRO A 342 -21.07 -11.35 0.90
CA PRO A 342 -21.81 -10.27 0.24
C PRO A 342 -21.17 -9.77 -1.07
N GLN A 343 -19.84 -9.83 -1.21
CA GLN A 343 -19.14 -9.43 -2.44
C GLN A 343 -19.44 -10.42 -3.58
N TYR A 344 -19.45 -11.72 -3.30
CA TYR A 344 -19.80 -12.74 -4.31
C TYR A 344 -21.26 -12.62 -4.74
N ILE A 345 -22.18 -12.43 -3.80
CA ILE A 345 -23.61 -12.23 -4.10
C ILE A 345 -23.77 -11.02 -5.01
N ALA A 346 -23.10 -9.92 -4.70
CA ALA A 346 -23.14 -8.72 -5.50
C ALA A 346 -22.53 -8.91 -6.90
N SER A 347 -21.39 -9.59 -7.03
CA SER A 347 -20.83 -9.98 -8.34
C SER A 347 -21.79 -10.84 -9.17
N ILE A 348 -22.48 -11.81 -8.55
CA ILE A 348 -23.45 -12.69 -9.23
C ILE A 348 -24.64 -11.88 -9.74
N ILE A 349 -25.18 -10.96 -8.94
CA ILE A 349 -26.29 -10.08 -9.35
C ILE A 349 -25.86 -9.20 -10.53
N ALA A 350 -24.65 -8.62 -10.48
CA ALA A 350 -24.12 -7.80 -11.56
C ALA A 350 -23.93 -8.61 -12.86
N ILE A 351 -23.38 -9.82 -12.77
CA ILE A 351 -23.23 -10.75 -13.90
C ILE A 351 -24.60 -11.09 -14.50
N TYR A 352 -25.56 -11.48 -13.66
CA TYR A 352 -26.92 -11.80 -14.10
C TYR A 352 -27.56 -10.62 -14.85
N ALA A 353 -27.48 -9.42 -14.28
CA ALA A 353 -28.09 -8.22 -14.84
C ALA A 353 -27.45 -7.81 -16.18
N ALA A 354 -26.12 -7.96 -16.31
CA ALA A 354 -25.40 -7.73 -17.56
C ALA A 354 -25.76 -8.76 -18.64
N VAL A 355 -25.79 -10.06 -18.29
CA VAL A 355 -26.16 -11.13 -19.21
C VAL A 355 -27.62 -11.01 -19.65
N ALA A 356 -28.54 -10.73 -18.72
CA ALA A 356 -29.95 -10.51 -19.02
C ALA A 356 -30.14 -9.37 -20.03
N TYR A 357 -29.41 -8.27 -19.85
CA TYR A 357 -29.39 -7.18 -20.80
C TYR A 357 -28.87 -7.62 -22.19
N LEU A 358 -27.74 -8.33 -22.24
CA LEU A 358 -27.13 -8.75 -23.51
C LEU A 358 -28.03 -9.72 -24.28
N LEU A 359 -28.74 -10.60 -23.59
CA LEU A 359 -29.72 -11.52 -24.18
C LEU A 359 -30.94 -10.77 -24.73
N ASP A 360 -31.48 -9.81 -23.99
CA ASP A 360 -32.61 -8.98 -24.44
C ASP A 360 -32.21 -8.13 -25.66
N ALA A 361 -31.02 -7.51 -25.61
CA ALA A 361 -30.47 -6.71 -26.69
C ALA A 361 -30.18 -7.52 -27.97
N HIS A 362 -29.88 -8.82 -27.84
CA HIS A 362 -29.68 -9.72 -28.98
C HIS A 362 -30.98 -10.30 -29.54
N GLY A 363 -31.96 -10.57 -28.66
CA GLY A 363 -33.24 -11.17 -29.00
C GLY A 363 -34.29 -10.16 -29.48
N ALA A 364 -34.10 -8.86 -29.21
CA ALA A 364 -34.90 -7.82 -29.83
C ALA A 364 -34.77 -7.98 -31.36
N PRO A 365 -35.88 -8.20 -32.10
CA PRO A 365 -35.81 -8.19 -33.55
C PRO A 365 -35.09 -6.91 -33.94
N THR A 366 -34.26 -6.99 -34.98
CA THR A 366 -33.74 -5.81 -35.65
C THR A 366 -34.95 -5.12 -36.29
N GLU A 367 -35.80 -4.52 -35.46
CA GLU A 367 -36.76 -3.52 -35.87
C GLU A 367 -35.93 -2.61 -36.74
N THR A 368 -36.27 -2.60 -38.02
CA THR A 368 -35.69 -1.77 -39.06
C THR A 368 -35.74 -0.37 -38.51
N ARG A 369 -34.62 0.01 -37.89
CA ARG A 369 -34.53 1.19 -37.04
C ARG A 369 -34.84 2.33 -37.98
N ALA A 370 -36.07 2.83 -37.93
CA ALA A 370 -36.48 3.93 -38.77
C ALA A 370 -35.41 4.99 -38.54
N PRO A 371 -34.71 5.45 -39.60
CA PRO A 371 -33.55 6.31 -39.45
C PRO A 371 -33.99 7.48 -38.58
N ALA A 372 -33.47 7.52 -37.35
CA ALA A 372 -33.83 8.57 -36.41
C ALA A 372 -33.62 9.90 -37.15
N PRO A 373 -34.58 10.84 -37.08
CA PRO A 373 -34.48 12.08 -37.82
C PRO A 373 -33.13 12.69 -37.54
N ALA A 374 -32.31 12.83 -38.59
CA ALA A 374 -30.91 13.19 -38.46
C ALA A 374 -30.81 14.48 -37.66
N VAL A 375 -30.38 14.37 -36.39
CA VAL A 375 -30.09 15.55 -35.58
C VAL A 375 -28.96 16.26 -36.31
N PRO A 376 -29.14 17.51 -36.77
CA PRO A 376 -28.09 18.22 -37.48
C PRO A 376 -26.83 18.21 -36.61
N LEU A 377 -25.69 17.80 -37.15
CA LEU A 377 -24.40 17.72 -36.44
C LEU A 377 -24.13 18.97 -35.58
N ARG A 378 -24.51 20.14 -36.10
CA ARG A 378 -24.43 21.43 -35.39
C ARG A 378 -25.23 21.46 -34.08
N ARG A 379 -26.45 20.92 -34.04
CA ARG A 379 -27.27 20.85 -32.82
C ARG A 379 -26.69 19.83 -31.83
N GLY A 380 -26.14 18.71 -32.31
CA GLY A 380 -25.41 17.75 -31.49
C GLY A 380 -24.17 18.37 -30.83
N LEU A 381 -23.36 19.11 -31.60
CA LEU A 381 -22.16 19.81 -31.12
C LEU A 381 -22.51 20.96 -30.14
N ILE A 382 -23.61 21.68 -30.36
CA ILE A 382 -24.07 22.72 -29.41
C ILE A 382 -24.51 22.08 -28.09
N ARG A 383 -25.23 20.96 -28.11
CA ARG A 383 -25.59 20.22 -26.90
C ARG A 383 -24.36 19.68 -26.17
N LEU A 384 -23.37 19.17 -26.92
CA LEU A 384 -22.07 18.75 -26.39
C LEU A 384 -21.34 19.90 -25.71
N GLY A 385 -21.25 21.06 -26.38
CA GLY A 385 -20.61 22.25 -25.84
C GLY A 385 -21.32 22.83 -24.61
N ALA A 386 -22.66 22.82 -24.58
CA ALA A 386 -23.44 23.30 -23.45
C ALA A 386 -23.32 22.41 -22.21
N LEU A 387 -23.14 21.09 -22.38
CA LEU A 387 -22.81 20.18 -21.29
C LEU A 387 -21.35 20.35 -20.82
N PHE A 388 -20.45 20.72 -21.74
CA PHE A 388 -19.00 20.74 -21.50
C PHE A 388 -18.49 22.06 -20.91
N LEU A 389 -19.05 23.20 -21.30
CA LEU A 389 -18.60 24.51 -20.82
C LEU A 389 -18.65 24.63 -19.28
N PRO A 390 -19.72 24.21 -18.57
CA PRO A 390 -19.72 24.23 -17.11
C PRO A 390 -18.82 23.14 -16.52
N LEU A 391 -18.65 21.99 -17.18
CA LEU A 391 -17.80 20.89 -16.69
C LEU A 391 -16.31 21.24 -16.77
N PHE A 392 -15.89 21.81 -17.90
CA PHE A 392 -14.55 22.32 -18.14
C PHE A 392 -14.27 23.56 -17.29
N ALA A 393 -15.26 24.47 -17.13
CA ALA A 393 -15.15 25.57 -16.18
C ALA A 393 -14.99 25.07 -14.74
N CYS A 394 -15.69 24.02 -14.30
CA CYS A 394 -15.48 23.44 -12.97
C CYS A 394 -14.09 22.80 -12.78
N VAL A 395 -13.49 22.23 -13.84
CA VAL A 395 -12.14 21.64 -13.79
C VAL A 395 -11.04 22.70 -13.90
N ALA A 396 -11.25 23.72 -14.73
CA ALA A 396 -10.28 24.79 -14.99
C ALA A 396 -10.36 25.93 -13.96
N LEU A 397 -11.53 26.19 -13.37
CA LEU A 397 -11.76 27.22 -12.34
C LEU A 397 -11.78 26.67 -10.92
N ASN A 398 -11.77 25.34 -10.71
CA ASN A 398 -11.13 24.85 -9.51
C ASN A 398 -9.64 25.07 -9.75
N PRO A 399 -8.98 26.04 -9.10
CA PRO A 399 -7.61 25.75 -8.75
C PRO A 399 -7.71 24.42 -8.01
N LEU A 400 -7.21 23.35 -8.63
CA LEU A 400 -6.44 22.40 -7.86
C LEU A 400 -5.32 23.25 -7.27
N HIS A 401 -5.66 24.02 -6.23
CA HIS A 401 -4.70 24.40 -5.24
C HIS A 401 -4.01 23.07 -4.99
N PRO A 402 -2.68 22.96 -5.21
CA PRO A 402 -1.97 21.85 -4.61
C PRO A 402 -2.52 21.81 -3.20
N LEU A 403 -3.22 20.71 -2.86
CA LEU A 403 -3.72 20.51 -1.50
C LEU A 403 -2.54 20.94 -0.65
N PRO A 404 -2.66 22.02 0.15
CA PRO A 404 -1.52 22.57 0.86
C PRO A 404 -0.86 21.38 1.51
N PRO A 405 0.39 21.06 1.10
CA PRO A 405 0.98 19.73 1.18
C PRO A 405 0.65 19.22 2.55
N HIS A 406 -0.26 18.23 2.65
CA HIS A 406 -1.01 17.92 3.88
C HIS A 406 -0.17 18.35 5.06
N HIS A 407 -0.38 19.60 5.54
CA HIS A 407 0.31 20.01 6.74
C HIS A 407 -0.25 18.98 7.70
N PRO A 408 0.57 18.06 8.24
CA PRO A 408 0.09 17.03 9.16
C PRO A 408 -0.78 17.81 10.10
N THR A 409 -2.09 17.51 10.06
CA THR A 409 -3.18 18.31 10.62
C THR A 409 -2.56 19.22 11.63
N GLN A 410 -2.42 20.53 11.32
CA GLN A 410 -1.98 21.48 12.34
C GLN A 410 -2.91 21.18 13.49
N VAL A 411 -2.39 20.41 14.45
CA VAL A 411 -3.06 20.07 15.67
C VAL A 411 -3.32 21.45 16.18
N THR A 412 -4.59 21.85 16.13
CA THR A 412 -5.01 23.17 16.55
C THR A 412 -4.22 23.46 17.81
N PRO A 413 -3.32 24.47 17.85
CA PRO A 413 -2.47 24.69 19.03
C PRO A 413 -3.27 24.98 20.32
N GLY A 414 -4.61 24.92 20.24
CA GLY A 414 -5.57 25.06 21.31
C GLY A 414 -5.96 23.78 22.06
N ALA A 415 -5.54 22.58 21.65
CA ALA A 415 -5.59 21.42 22.55
C ALA A 415 -4.31 21.37 23.40
N ARG A 416 -4.01 22.47 24.11
CA ARG A 416 -3.16 22.39 25.31
C ARG A 416 -3.77 21.28 26.16
N MET A 417 -3.04 20.17 26.35
CA MET A 417 -3.29 19.35 27.53
C MET A 417 -3.29 20.31 28.73
N PRO A 418 -4.36 20.37 29.54
CA PRO A 418 -4.35 21.18 30.74
C PRO A 418 -3.42 20.53 31.77
N HIS A 419 -2.11 20.63 31.56
CA HIS A 419 -1.11 20.40 32.59
C HIS A 419 -0.97 21.68 33.42
N GLN A 420 -2.06 22.07 34.08
CA GLN A 420 -1.92 22.80 35.35
C GLN A 420 -1.50 21.75 36.37
N HIS A 421 -0.19 21.53 36.48
CA HIS A 421 0.36 20.85 37.65
C HIS A 421 0.01 21.71 38.88
N PRO A 422 -0.74 21.19 39.87
CA PRO A 422 -0.81 21.88 41.15
C PRO A 422 0.62 22.03 41.69
N PRO A 423 0.99 23.18 42.26
CA PRO A 423 2.30 23.35 42.87
C PRO A 423 2.47 22.28 43.95
N LEU A 424 3.46 21.41 43.77
CA LEU A 424 3.75 20.35 44.71
C LEU A 424 4.15 20.97 46.06
N PRO A 425 3.61 20.46 47.19
CA PRO A 425 3.91 20.97 48.51
C PRO A 425 5.38 20.69 48.84
N VAL A 426 6.21 21.72 48.70
CA VAL A 426 7.53 21.77 49.31
C VAL A 426 7.30 22.07 50.79
N ASN A 427 7.25 21.03 51.62
CA ASN A 427 7.72 21.01 53.01
C ASN A 427 7.12 19.82 53.77
N GLY A 428 7.98 18.95 54.30
CA GLY A 428 7.57 17.90 55.23
C GLY A 428 8.53 16.73 55.28
N THR A 429 9.61 16.88 56.03
CA THR A 429 10.54 15.83 56.46
C THR A 429 9.83 14.75 57.28
N THR A 430 9.23 13.78 56.60
CA THR A 430 9.25 12.37 56.97
C THR A 430 9.42 11.63 55.65
N ALA A 431 10.36 10.69 55.58
CA ALA A 431 10.49 9.83 54.40
C ALA A 431 9.22 8.99 54.31
N SER A 432 8.16 9.54 53.68
CA SER A 432 7.02 8.76 53.25
C SER A 432 7.60 7.74 52.29
N THR A 433 7.70 6.49 52.73
CA THR A 433 8.10 5.36 51.91
C THR A 433 7.27 5.42 50.64
N CYS A 434 7.90 5.78 49.53
CA CYS A 434 7.25 5.87 48.22
C CYS A 434 6.67 4.48 47.91
N VAL A 435 5.35 4.37 47.89
CA VAL A 435 4.70 3.07 47.68
C VAL A 435 4.70 2.76 46.18
N ARG A 436 5.35 1.65 45.80
CA ARG A 436 5.35 1.19 44.40
C ARG A 436 3.93 0.92 43.92
N ARG A 437 3.57 1.53 42.80
CA ARG A 437 2.34 1.20 42.07
C ARG A 437 2.47 -0.24 41.55
N ALA A 438 1.40 -1.02 41.72
CA ALA A 438 1.35 -2.38 41.19
C ALA A 438 1.51 -2.36 39.66
N LEU A 439 2.38 -3.22 39.14
CA LEU A 439 2.56 -3.39 37.70
C LEU A 439 1.40 -4.20 37.10
N PRO A 440 1.13 -4.04 35.79
CA PRO A 440 0.14 -4.85 35.08
C PRO A 440 0.38 -6.36 35.20
N PRO A 441 -0.64 -7.23 34.98
CA PRO A 441 -0.48 -8.68 35.04
C PRO A 441 0.60 -9.21 34.08
N SER A 442 0.78 -8.60 32.91
CA SER A 442 1.85 -8.95 31.97
C SER A 442 3.26 -8.82 32.57
N SER A 443 3.44 -7.97 33.58
CA SER A 443 4.70 -7.81 34.30
C SER A 443 4.97 -8.90 35.33
N ARG A 444 3.95 -9.68 35.70
CA ARG A 444 4.09 -10.75 36.69
C ARG A 444 4.65 -11.99 36.00
N TYR A 445 5.70 -12.55 36.57
CA TYR A 445 6.22 -13.85 36.19
C TYR A 445 6.07 -14.79 37.38
N GLU A 446 5.17 -15.76 37.22
CA GLU A 446 5.08 -16.91 38.11
C GLU A 446 5.81 -18.05 37.43
N ARG A 447 6.79 -18.64 38.12
CA ARG A 447 7.48 -19.80 37.57
C ARG A 447 6.47 -20.93 37.35
N PRO A 448 6.54 -21.68 36.24
CA PRO A 448 5.62 -22.79 35.99
C PRO A 448 5.61 -23.86 37.08
N ASP A 449 6.73 -24.02 37.79
CA ASP A 449 6.91 -24.98 38.89
C ASP A 449 6.46 -24.43 40.26
N GLY A 450 5.96 -23.19 40.32
CA GLY A 450 5.57 -22.51 41.57
C GLY A 450 6.74 -22.22 42.51
N ALA A 451 7.99 -22.47 42.11
CA ALA A 451 9.14 -22.23 42.95
C ALA A 451 9.38 -20.73 43.14
N ALA A 452 9.99 -20.38 44.27
CA ALA A 452 10.43 -19.02 44.49
C ALA A 452 11.42 -18.59 43.39
N ARG A 453 11.34 -17.31 43.02
CA ARG A 453 12.27 -16.70 42.09
C ARG A 453 13.69 -16.77 42.67
N PRO A 454 14.72 -17.06 41.86
CA PRO A 454 16.11 -16.93 42.29
C PRO A 454 16.39 -15.50 42.77
N ALA A 455 17.08 -15.36 43.91
CA ALA A 455 17.52 -14.07 44.42
C ALA A 455 18.76 -13.60 43.63
N PHE A 456 18.55 -12.79 42.59
CA PHE A 456 19.64 -12.18 41.82
C PHE A 456 20.16 -10.90 42.48
N GLY A 457 19.28 -10.10 43.09
CA GLY A 457 19.65 -8.93 43.92
C GLY A 457 20.02 -7.67 43.14
N ALA A 458 20.78 -7.81 42.04
CA ALA A 458 21.36 -6.67 41.32
C ALA A 458 20.33 -5.71 40.73
N PHE A 459 19.12 -6.15 40.36
CA PHE A 459 18.10 -5.30 39.74
C PHE A 459 16.77 -5.28 40.52
N ASP A 460 16.77 -5.63 41.81
CA ASP A 460 15.55 -5.78 42.62
C ASP A 460 14.74 -4.48 42.79
N ASP A 461 15.43 -3.33 42.75
CA ASP A 461 14.85 -1.98 42.82
C ASP A 461 14.99 -1.20 41.50
N VAL A 462 15.18 -1.90 40.39
CA VAL A 462 15.21 -1.32 39.04
C VAL A 462 13.92 -1.68 38.31
N LEU A 463 13.33 -0.70 37.63
CA LEU A 463 12.24 -0.92 36.67
C LEU A 463 12.82 -1.09 35.26
N LEU A 464 12.75 -2.30 34.72
CA LEU A 464 13.04 -2.55 33.31
C LEU A 464 11.81 -2.13 32.49
N VAL A 465 11.92 -1.05 31.73
CA VAL A 465 10.89 -0.54 30.83
C VAL A 465 11.18 -1.09 29.44
N VAL A 466 10.32 -2.00 28.98
CA VAL A 466 10.42 -2.64 27.66
C VAL A 466 9.35 -2.06 26.76
N PHE A 467 9.74 -1.31 25.74
CA PHE A 467 8.79 -0.81 24.76
C PHE A 467 8.72 -1.72 23.54
N PHE A 468 7.55 -1.77 22.91
CA PHE A 468 7.38 -2.44 21.64
C PHE A 468 6.51 -1.56 20.72
N SER A 469 6.99 -1.38 19.49
CA SER A 469 6.35 -0.52 18.49
C SER A 469 5.61 -1.28 17.39
N HIS A 470 5.77 -2.61 17.32
CA HIS A 470 5.29 -3.42 16.19
C HIS A 470 4.58 -4.71 16.65
N PRO A 471 3.50 -5.16 15.96
CA PRO A 471 2.76 -6.38 16.31
C PRO A 471 3.61 -7.64 16.44
N ARG A 472 4.66 -7.75 15.61
CA ARG A 472 5.61 -8.88 15.61
C ARG A 472 6.28 -9.15 16.96
N TYR A 473 6.33 -8.14 17.83
CA TYR A 473 6.89 -8.26 19.17
C TYR A 473 5.90 -8.89 20.15
N ASP A 474 4.59 -8.71 19.94
CA ASP A 474 3.53 -9.19 20.85
C ASP A 474 3.59 -10.71 21.05
N ILE A 475 3.78 -11.46 19.97
CA ILE A 475 3.79 -12.93 20.00
C ILE A 475 4.96 -13.53 20.81
N ASN A 476 5.99 -12.73 21.11
CA ASN A 476 7.19 -13.18 21.81
C ASN A 476 7.32 -12.59 23.23
N LEU A 477 6.34 -11.82 23.71
CA LEU A 477 6.38 -11.19 25.05
C LEU A 477 6.61 -12.21 26.16
N ASP A 478 5.95 -13.37 26.09
CA ASP A 478 6.09 -14.44 27.08
C ASP A 478 7.51 -15.01 27.12
N ALA A 479 8.12 -15.25 25.95
CA ALA A 479 9.48 -15.74 25.85
C ALA A 479 10.49 -14.73 26.41
N HIS A 480 10.35 -13.45 26.04
CA HIS A 480 11.17 -12.36 26.59
C HIS A 480 11.03 -12.27 28.10
N ARG A 481 9.79 -12.32 28.62
CA ARG A 481 9.49 -12.29 30.05
C ARG A 481 10.13 -13.47 30.75
N GLU A 482 9.97 -14.67 30.23
CA GLU A 482 10.50 -15.88 30.81
C GLU A 482 12.03 -15.88 30.92
N VAL A 483 12.74 -15.24 29.98
CA VAL A 483 14.20 -15.13 30.00
C VAL A 483 14.68 -14.08 31.01
N TYR A 484 14.06 -12.90 31.07
CA TYR A 484 14.57 -11.79 31.88
C TYR A 484 13.94 -11.65 33.25
N ALA A 485 12.74 -12.21 33.47
CA ALA A 485 12.06 -12.16 34.75
C ALA A 485 12.72 -12.96 35.88
N PRO A 486 13.82 -13.72 35.71
CA PRO A 486 14.66 -14.11 36.84
C PRO A 486 15.60 -13.01 37.33
N TYR A 487 16.00 -12.09 36.45
CA TYR A 487 16.97 -11.02 36.75
C TYR A 487 16.31 -9.68 37.10
N PHE A 488 15.22 -9.32 36.42
CA PHE A 488 14.46 -8.08 36.65
C PHE A 488 13.07 -8.39 37.26
N PRO A 489 12.81 -8.10 38.54
CA PRO A 489 11.50 -8.35 39.16
C PRO A 489 10.43 -7.35 38.81
N ASN A 490 10.84 -6.21 38.27
CA ASN A 490 9.95 -5.16 37.86
C ASN A 490 10.18 -4.94 36.37
N ILE A 491 9.39 -5.61 35.52
CA ILE A 491 9.43 -5.42 34.07
C ILE A 491 8.12 -4.75 33.65
N LEU A 492 8.16 -3.55 33.10
CA LEU A 492 7.00 -2.88 32.54
C LEU A 492 7.05 -2.98 31.02
N TYR A 493 6.15 -3.79 30.46
CA TYR A 493 5.88 -3.78 29.02
C TYR A 493 4.94 -2.63 28.70
N ILE A 494 5.35 -1.77 27.78
CA ILE A 494 4.60 -0.59 27.36
C ILE A 494 4.50 -0.51 25.83
N GLY A 495 3.31 -0.21 25.33
CA GLY A 495 3.03 -0.10 23.91
C GLY A 495 1.99 0.99 23.62
N PRO A 496 1.70 1.22 22.33
CA PRO A 496 0.79 2.28 21.90
C PRO A 496 -0.68 1.98 22.24
N GLU A 497 -1.49 3.04 22.31
CA GLU A 497 -2.94 2.97 22.57
C GLU A 497 -3.71 2.23 21.47
N SER A 498 -3.40 2.56 20.21
CA SER A 498 -3.99 1.87 19.05
C SER A 498 -3.22 0.59 18.74
N ARG A 499 -3.96 -0.51 18.59
CA ARG A 499 -3.44 -1.86 18.29
C ARG A 499 -4.19 -2.51 17.14
N GLU A 500 -4.68 -1.69 16.22
CA GLU A 500 -5.56 -2.12 15.13
C GLU A 500 -4.83 -2.98 14.07
N ASP A 501 -3.50 -3.03 14.11
CA ASP A 501 -2.70 -3.85 13.22
C ASP A 501 -2.85 -5.36 13.48
N ARG A 502 -2.88 -6.13 12.39
CA ARG A 502 -2.86 -7.60 12.46
C ARG A 502 -1.60 -8.07 13.19
N GLY A 503 -1.77 -8.81 14.27
CA GLY A 503 -0.67 -9.45 15.01
C GLY A 503 -0.64 -9.13 16.51
N PHE A 504 -1.39 -8.12 16.98
CA PHE A 504 -1.59 -7.86 18.41
C PHE A 504 -2.63 -8.81 19.03
N LEU A 505 -2.38 -10.12 18.96
CA LEU A 505 -3.31 -11.16 19.41
C LEU A 505 -3.34 -11.33 20.95
N HIS A 506 -2.31 -10.85 21.67
CA HIS A 506 -2.08 -11.16 23.09
C HIS A 506 -1.78 -9.94 24.00
N SER A 507 -1.61 -8.74 23.44
CA SER A 507 -1.13 -7.55 24.19
C SER A 507 -2.08 -6.92 25.22
N TYR A 508 -3.30 -7.43 25.49
CA TYR A 508 -4.32 -6.71 26.30
C TYR A 508 -3.91 -6.37 27.75
N ASP A 509 -2.87 -7.01 28.29
CA ASP A 509 -2.42 -6.85 29.68
C ASP A 509 -1.17 -5.97 29.88
N VAL A 510 -0.69 -5.28 28.84
CA VAL A 510 0.48 -4.37 28.90
C VAL A 510 0.07 -2.92 29.19
N ALA A 511 1.01 -2.11 29.69
CA ALA A 511 0.76 -0.69 29.91
C ALA A 511 0.52 0.02 28.57
N LEU A 512 -0.49 0.89 28.56
CA LEU A 512 -0.83 1.69 27.42
C LEU A 512 -0.27 3.08 27.59
N ASP A 513 0.49 3.50 26.59
CA ASP A 513 0.81 4.89 26.39
C ASP A 513 -0.31 5.52 25.53
N SER A 514 -0.78 6.72 25.90
CA SER A 514 -1.81 7.48 25.16
C SER A 514 -1.38 7.89 23.74
N TYR A 515 -0.17 7.51 23.32
CA TYR A 515 0.30 7.67 21.97
C TYR A 515 -0.40 6.69 21.01
N LEU A 516 -0.99 7.26 19.96
CA LEU A 516 -1.50 6.51 18.82
C LEU A 516 -0.31 6.06 17.95
N ALA A 517 -0.06 4.76 17.86
CA ALA A 517 0.80 4.19 16.81
C ALA A 517 0.11 4.28 15.45
N ALA A 518 -0.11 5.49 14.96
CA ALA A 518 -0.48 5.69 13.57
C ALA A 518 0.79 5.47 12.73
N GLU A 519 1.10 4.21 12.44
CA GLU A 519 1.93 3.86 11.29
C GLU A 519 1.06 4.04 10.04
N ASP A 520 1.06 5.24 9.44
CA ASP A 520 0.43 5.42 8.14
C ASP A 520 1.37 4.97 7.02
N PHE A 521 1.27 3.70 6.65
CA PHE A 521 1.98 3.13 5.49
C PHE A 521 1.54 3.72 4.14
N ASN A 522 0.50 4.57 4.12
CA ASN A 522 -0.03 5.18 2.90
C ASN A 522 0.37 6.66 2.73
N ALA A 523 1.05 7.26 3.71
CA ALA A 523 1.52 8.63 3.59
C ALA A 523 2.73 8.72 2.63
N ASP A 524 2.85 9.86 1.93
CA ASP A 524 3.99 10.18 1.06
C ASP A 524 5.34 10.23 1.80
N TRP A 525 5.31 10.14 3.14
CA TRP A 525 6.47 10.03 4.01
C TRP A 525 6.22 8.97 5.09
N PHE A 526 7.23 8.15 5.37
CA PHE A 526 7.13 7.06 6.32
C PHE A 526 7.01 7.61 7.75
N GLN A 527 5.82 7.44 8.35
CA GLN A 527 5.56 7.89 9.72
C GLN A 527 6.12 6.86 10.72
N MET A 528 7.44 6.92 10.97
CA MET A 528 8.16 6.01 11.88
C MET A 528 7.51 5.94 13.27
N SER A 529 7.17 4.74 13.74
CA SER A 529 6.79 4.46 15.14
C SER A 529 7.91 4.76 16.14
N GLY A 530 9.16 4.89 15.69
CA GLY A 530 10.31 5.31 16.50
C GLY A 530 10.35 6.79 16.90
N ARG A 531 9.50 7.67 16.35
CA ARG A 531 9.57 9.09 16.74
C ARG A 531 9.24 9.34 18.22
N MET A 532 8.35 8.54 18.82
CA MET A 532 7.82 8.80 20.16
C MET A 532 7.97 7.64 21.14
N ALA A 533 8.87 6.67 20.90
CA ALA A 533 9.14 5.64 21.91
C ALA A 533 9.62 6.25 23.24
N HIS A 534 10.36 7.36 23.18
CA HIS A 534 10.76 8.10 24.39
C HIS A 534 9.56 8.68 25.18
N HIS A 535 8.37 8.83 24.57
CA HIS A 535 7.12 9.13 25.30
C HIS A 535 6.75 7.97 26.24
N MET A 536 6.94 6.72 25.81
CA MET A 536 6.71 5.55 26.66
C MET A 536 7.68 5.50 27.83
N PHE A 537 8.95 5.88 27.61
CA PHE A 537 9.90 5.99 28.73
C PHE A 537 9.47 7.08 29.72
N TYR A 538 9.04 8.25 29.21
CA TYR A 538 8.50 9.33 30.02
C TYR A 538 7.28 8.88 30.83
N THR A 539 6.30 8.23 30.19
CA THR A 539 5.10 7.69 30.84
C THR A 539 5.47 6.70 31.94
N ALA A 540 6.35 5.73 31.65
CA ALA A 540 6.80 4.75 32.62
C ALA A 540 7.48 5.40 33.84
N ALA A 541 8.44 6.30 33.62
CA ALA A 541 9.17 6.97 34.69
C ALA A 541 8.27 7.93 35.50
N LYS A 542 7.27 8.55 34.86
CA LYS A 542 6.29 9.42 35.51
C LYS A 542 5.33 8.62 36.41
N ASP A 543 4.74 7.56 35.86
CA ASP A 543 3.67 6.80 36.51
C ASP A 543 4.16 5.80 37.56
N HIS A 544 5.45 5.48 37.55
CA HIS A 544 6.10 4.55 38.47
C HIS A 544 7.28 5.22 39.20
N PRO A 545 7.04 6.15 40.14
CA PRO A 545 8.06 7.00 40.76
C PRO A 545 9.01 6.32 41.75
N CYS A 546 8.67 5.12 42.22
CA CYS A 546 9.26 4.52 43.42
C CYS A 546 10.28 3.41 43.12
N TYR A 547 11.23 3.69 42.22
CA TYR A 547 12.32 2.78 41.85
C TYR A 547 13.68 3.47 42.02
N ALA A 548 14.70 2.72 42.44
CA ALA A 548 16.07 3.22 42.56
C ALA A 548 16.69 3.54 41.19
N GLY A 549 16.20 2.93 40.11
CA GLY A 549 16.57 3.29 38.75
C GLY A 549 15.64 2.70 37.70
N TYR A 550 15.83 3.16 36.47
CA TYR A 550 15.03 2.77 35.31
C TYR A 550 15.96 2.31 34.20
N LEU A 551 15.80 1.07 33.76
CA LEU A 551 16.50 0.54 32.59
C LEU A 551 15.53 0.53 31.41
N TRP A 552 15.79 1.32 30.38
CA TRP A 552 15.00 1.43 29.17
C TRP A 552 15.62 0.59 28.05
N ALA A 553 14.79 -0.22 27.39
CA ALA A 553 15.18 -0.99 26.21
C ALA A 553 13.99 -1.26 25.26
N PRO A 554 14.20 -1.30 23.93
CA PRO A 554 13.23 -1.85 23.01
C PRO A 554 13.12 -3.36 23.20
N PHE A 555 12.01 -3.92 22.76
CA PHE A 555 11.77 -5.36 22.79
C PHE A 555 12.81 -6.17 22.00
N ASP A 556 13.35 -5.61 20.93
CA ASP A 556 14.40 -6.22 20.11
C ASP A 556 15.82 -5.85 20.56
N ALA A 557 16.00 -5.31 21.77
CA ALA A 557 17.32 -5.25 22.39
C ALA A 557 17.61 -6.53 23.18
N LEU A 558 18.73 -7.17 22.86
CA LEU A 558 19.33 -8.17 23.75
C LEU A 558 20.05 -7.45 24.89
N LEU A 559 19.75 -7.85 26.13
CA LEU A 559 20.36 -7.33 27.34
C LEU A 559 21.33 -8.37 27.89
N ASN A 560 22.63 -8.08 27.84
CA ASN A 560 23.64 -8.98 28.41
C ASN A 560 23.70 -8.76 29.94
N VAL A 561 22.82 -9.44 30.68
CA VAL A 561 22.61 -9.23 32.12
C VAL A 561 23.91 -9.32 32.95
N PRO A 562 24.79 -10.34 32.76
CA PRO A 562 26.07 -10.42 33.47
C PRO A 562 27.00 -9.22 33.24
N ARG A 563 26.90 -8.59 32.07
CA ARG A 563 27.63 -7.35 31.76
C ARG A 563 26.99 -6.16 32.45
N LEU A 564 25.69 -5.96 32.25
CA LEU A 564 24.95 -4.81 32.78
C LEU A 564 25.00 -4.73 34.32
N MET A 565 25.04 -5.86 35.03
CA MET A 565 25.12 -5.84 36.50
C MET A 565 26.44 -5.28 37.05
N GLN A 566 27.49 -5.17 36.23
CA GLN A 566 28.78 -4.60 36.62
C GLN A 566 28.79 -3.06 36.56
N PHE A 567 27.73 -2.46 36.01
CA PHE A 567 27.64 -1.02 35.85
C PHE A 567 27.17 -0.35 37.15
N PRO A 568 27.70 0.84 37.48
CA PRO A 568 27.35 1.55 38.71
C PRO A 568 25.96 2.20 38.59
N GLN A 569 25.00 1.71 39.37
CA GLN A 569 23.59 2.12 39.34
C GLN A 569 23.30 3.52 39.92
N ASP A 570 24.31 4.20 40.46
CA ASP A 570 24.24 5.61 40.83
C ASP A 570 24.47 6.55 39.64
N ARG A 571 24.80 6.02 38.45
CA ARG A 571 25.16 6.81 37.26
C ARG A 571 24.25 6.53 36.07
N VAL A 572 24.15 7.50 35.15
CA VAL A 572 23.48 7.29 33.86
C VAL A 572 24.31 6.34 32.99
N TRP A 573 23.66 5.34 32.39
CA TRP A 573 24.28 4.45 31.40
C TRP A 573 23.71 4.78 30.03
N TYR A 574 24.60 5.02 29.06
CA TYR A 574 24.20 5.30 27.69
C TYR A 574 25.38 5.10 26.75
N HIS A 575 25.11 4.72 25.50
CA HIS A 575 26.10 4.66 24.44
C HIS A 575 26.46 6.08 23.95
N SER A 576 27.13 6.86 24.82
CA SER A 576 27.44 8.27 24.57
C SER A 576 28.80 8.47 23.87
N PRO A 577 28.89 9.37 22.88
CA PRO A 577 30.18 9.86 22.40
C PRO A 577 30.99 10.59 23.49
N PHE A 578 30.32 11.19 24.47
CA PHE A 578 30.91 11.96 25.58
C PHE A 578 30.99 11.17 26.89
N ALA A 579 30.78 9.84 26.86
CA ALA A 579 30.94 9.03 28.05
C ALA A 579 32.37 9.16 28.61
N GLN A 580 32.44 9.39 29.91
CA GLN A 580 33.69 9.63 30.64
C GLN A 580 34.26 8.32 31.21
N ARG A 581 33.39 7.34 31.47
CA ARG A 581 33.76 6.08 32.11
C ARG A 581 33.39 4.90 31.23
N PHE A 582 34.37 4.04 30.99
CA PHE A 582 34.20 2.73 30.36
C PHE A 582 34.25 1.65 31.43
N ILE A 583 33.41 0.63 31.34
CA ILE A 583 33.44 -0.54 32.23
C ILE A 583 34.13 -1.68 31.47
N PRO A 584 35.37 -2.07 31.86
CA PRO A 584 36.08 -3.15 31.19
C PRO A 584 35.24 -4.42 31.07
N ASN A 585 35.41 -5.13 29.96
CA ASN A 585 34.81 -6.45 29.76
C ASN A 585 35.89 -7.53 30.02
N PRO A 586 35.85 -8.24 31.16
CA PRO A 586 36.76 -9.35 31.46
C PRO A 586 36.84 -10.43 30.39
N ALA A 587 35.75 -10.67 29.66
CA ALA A 587 35.69 -11.66 28.59
C ALA A 587 36.43 -11.23 27.31
N GLN A 588 36.84 -9.95 27.24
CA GLN A 588 37.63 -9.40 26.14
C GLN A 588 38.95 -8.83 26.69
N PRO A 589 40.00 -9.65 26.85
CA PRO A 589 41.29 -9.17 27.36
C PRO A 589 41.86 -7.99 26.54
N ALA A 590 41.60 -7.97 25.22
CA ALA A 590 41.98 -6.87 24.33
C ALA A 590 41.20 -5.56 24.60
N ALA A 591 39.96 -5.65 25.09
CA ALA A 591 39.11 -4.49 25.43
C ALA A 591 39.47 -3.84 26.77
N THR A 592 40.37 -4.44 27.54
CA THR A 592 40.94 -3.81 28.75
C THR A 592 41.99 -2.75 28.44
N THR A 593 42.38 -2.60 27.17
CA THR A 593 43.39 -1.62 26.76
C THR A 593 42.77 -0.22 26.61
N PRO A 594 43.47 0.85 27.03
CA PRO A 594 43.07 2.22 26.73
C PRO A 594 42.84 2.49 25.23
N ALA A 595 43.47 1.69 24.35
CA ALA A 595 43.28 1.75 22.91
C ALA A 595 41.87 1.32 22.45
N HIS A 596 41.24 0.36 23.12
CA HIS A 596 39.86 -0.03 22.84
C HIS A 596 38.87 1.04 23.33
N ALA A 597 39.12 1.61 24.52
CA ALA A 597 38.36 2.75 25.03
C ALA A 597 38.54 4.05 24.21
N ALA A 598 39.71 4.21 23.60
CA ALA A 598 40.08 5.34 22.72
C ALA A 598 39.78 5.09 21.23
N ALA A 599 39.33 3.89 20.85
CA ALA A 599 38.83 3.59 19.52
C ALA A 599 37.52 4.34 19.31
N SER A 600 37.64 5.65 19.07
CA SER A 600 36.56 6.56 18.71
C SER A 600 35.75 6.10 17.50
N THR A 601 36.27 5.15 16.72
CA THR A 601 35.57 4.48 15.62
C THR A 601 34.45 3.53 16.07
N LEU A 602 34.43 3.10 17.34
CA LEU A 602 33.35 2.31 17.92
C LEU A 602 32.27 3.18 18.58
N ARG A 603 32.53 4.49 18.76
CA ARG A 603 31.53 5.44 19.25
C ARG A 603 30.83 6.04 18.03
N PRO A 604 29.49 6.05 17.94
CA PRO A 604 28.80 6.80 16.90
C PRO A 604 29.24 8.26 17.01
N PRO A 605 29.59 8.89 15.88
CA PRO A 605 30.01 10.27 15.91
C PRO A 605 28.88 11.12 16.49
N ALA A 606 29.19 11.98 17.46
CA ALA A 606 28.25 13.03 17.85
C ALA A 606 27.87 13.82 16.59
N ALA A 607 26.58 14.11 16.39
CA ALA A 607 26.21 14.99 15.28
C ALA A 607 26.81 16.37 15.50
N ARG A 608 27.78 16.70 14.65
CA ARG A 608 28.37 18.03 14.61
C ARG A 608 27.43 18.96 13.84
N VAL A 609 26.37 19.37 14.51
CA VAL A 609 25.42 20.36 13.96
C VAL A 609 26.07 21.74 13.83
N ALA A 610 27.12 22.06 14.60
CA ALA A 610 27.74 23.38 14.67
C ALA A 610 28.15 24.04 13.35
N GLU A 611 28.42 23.26 12.30
CA GLU A 611 28.89 23.83 11.04
C GLU A 611 27.74 24.31 10.14
N ARG A 612 26.48 23.97 10.45
CA ARG A 612 25.30 24.26 9.62
C ARG A 612 24.09 24.58 10.47
N THR A 613 23.22 25.47 10.01
CA THR A 613 21.90 25.63 10.65
C THR A 613 21.10 24.32 10.53
N PRO A 614 20.22 23.99 11.49
CA PRO A 614 19.35 22.81 11.40
C PRO A 614 18.59 22.72 10.06
N ALA A 615 18.14 23.86 9.55
CA ALA A 615 17.46 23.96 8.25
C ALA A 615 18.40 23.66 7.06
N GLU A 616 19.67 24.04 7.12
CA GLU A 616 20.66 23.67 6.09
C GLU A 616 20.96 22.18 6.13
N TYR A 617 21.06 21.61 7.32
CA TYR A 617 21.23 20.16 7.49
C TYR A 617 20.04 19.40 6.88
N ALA A 618 18.81 19.78 7.22
CA ALA A 618 17.59 19.15 6.70
C ALA A 618 17.37 19.31 5.19
N ARG A 619 17.95 20.36 4.57
CA ARG A 619 17.91 20.53 3.11
C ARG A 619 18.89 19.65 2.35
N GLN A 620 20.01 19.31 2.97
CA GLN A 620 21.12 18.58 2.34
C GLN A 620 21.12 17.09 2.66
N ALA A 621 20.49 16.70 3.77
CA ALA A 621 20.29 15.31 4.09
C ALA A 621 19.46 14.64 2.98
N ALA A 622 19.97 13.53 2.46
CA ALA A 622 19.23 12.71 1.51
C ALA A 622 17.92 12.21 2.16
N ALA A 623 16.90 11.97 1.34
CA ALA A 623 15.67 11.34 1.81
C ALA A 623 15.97 9.98 2.46
N TRP A 624 15.10 9.56 3.37
CA TRP A 624 15.22 8.31 4.11
C TRP A 624 15.60 7.13 3.19
N GLY A 625 16.61 6.36 3.60
CA GLY A 625 17.07 5.16 2.90
C GLY A 625 18.00 5.37 1.69
N ALA A 626 18.23 6.61 1.25
CA ALA A 626 19.00 6.84 0.02
C ALA A 626 20.52 6.69 0.17
N ASP A 627 21.16 7.13 1.26
CA ASP A 627 22.64 7.09 1.38
C ASP A 627 23.14 7.13 2.85
N GLY A 628 22.50 6.38 3.75
CA GLY A 628 22.93 6.33 5.15
C GLY A 628 22.74 7.63 5.95
N PHE A 629 21.99 8.60 5.41
CA PHE A 629 21.60 9.81 6.14
C PHE A 629 20.48 9.50 7.13
N TRP A 630 20.96 9.21 8.33
CA TRP A 630 20.37 9.17 9.67
C TRP A 630 19.27 10.23 9.91
N TRP A 631 18.31 9.93 10.79
CA TRP A 631 17.10 10.71 11.15
C TRP A 631 17.31 12.19 11.48
N TRP A 632 18.55 12.66 11.65
CA TRP A 632 18.93 14.05 11.83
C TRP A 632 18.37 15.00 10.77
N GLY A 633 18.33 14.54 9.51
CA GLY A 633 17.95 15.35 8.37
C GLY A 633 16.47 15.41 8.09
N GLU A 634 15.69 14.59 8.79
CA GLU A 634 14.27 14.45 8.47
C GLU A 634 13.50 15.69 8.88
N ARG A 635 12.73 16.26 7.96
CA ARG A 635 12.11 17.59 8.16
C ARG A 635 11.01 17.56 9.21
N HIS A 636 10.41 16.40 9.43
CA HIS A 636 9.28 16.24 10.34
C HIS A 636 9.66 15.87 11.77
N MET A 637 10.90 15.42 12.02
CA MET A 637 11.31 14.90 13.33
C MET A 637 12.80 15.03 13.65
N GLY A 638 13.61 15.49 12.70
CA GLY A 638 15.05 15.65 12.84
C GLY A 638 15.44 16.92 13.58
N LEU A 639 16.64 17.42 13.30
CA LEU A 639 17.28 18.52 14.03
C LEU A 639 16.42 19.79 14.10
N GLU A 640 15.78 20.17 13.00
CA GLU A 640 14.97 21.40 12.93
C GLU A 640 13.84 21.38 13.96
N VAL A 641 13.14 20.25 14.07
CA VAL A 641 12.05 20.05 15.03
C VAL A 641 12.59 19.98 16.46
N CYS A 642 13.63 19.20 16.68
CA CYS A 642 14.24 19.00 18.00
C CYS A 642 14.84 20.30 18.59
N MET A 643 15.36 21.20 17.74
CA MET A 643 15.90 22.48 18.21
C MET A 643 14.81 23.41 18.75
N GLY A 644 13.57 23.27 18.26
CA GLY A 644 12.40 23.93 18.83
C GLY A 644 12.25 23.59 20.31
N ALA A 645 12.26 22.30 20.67
CA ALA A 645 12.22 21.85 22.05
C ALA A 645 13.44 22.31 22.85
N TYR A 646 14.65 22.12 22.31
CA TYR A 646 15.89 22.50 22.98
C TYR A 646 15.91 23.97 23.39
N SER A 647 15.41 24.88 22.56
CA SER A 647 15.38 26.33 22.87
C SER A 647 14.57 26.69 24.13
N HIS A 648 13.63 25.85 24.54
CA HIS A 648 12.80 26.02 25.74
C HIS A 648 13.45 25.46 27.01
N ILE A 649 14.56 24.73 26.89
CA ILE A 649 15.32 24.23 28.04
C ILE A 649 16.00 25.39 28.78
N ALA A 650 16.06 25.28 30.11
CA ALA A 650 16.62 26.29 30.98
C ALA A 650 18.08 26.63 30.60
N ALA A 651 18.41 27.92 30.60
CA ALA A 651 19.72 28.42 30.18
C ALA A 651 20.91 27.75 30.90
N PRO A 652 20.88 27.46 32.22
CA PRO A 652 21.99 26.79 32.89
C PRO A 652 22.27 25.38 32.34
N GLN A 653 21.21 24.60 32.05
CA GLN A 653 21.35 23.26 31.49
C GLN A 653 21.93 23.31 30.06
N ARG A 654 21.46 24.28 29.25
CA ARG A 654 21.99 24.50 27.90
C ARG A 654 23.45 24.92 27.91
N ALA A 655 23.83 25.88 28.76
CA ALA A 655 25.22 26.35 28.87
C ALA A 655 26.19 25.22 29.27
N ARG A 656 25.79 24.36 30.22
CA ARG A 656 26.56 23.17 30.59
C ARG A 656 26.71 22.20 29.42
N PHE A 657 25.62 21.97 28.70
CA PHE A 657 25.63 21.07 27.56
C PHE A 657 26.46 21.59 26.39
N GLU A 658 26.42 22.90 26.15
CA GLU A 658 27.30 23.59 25.20
C GLU A 658 28.76 23.43 25.63
N ALA A 659 29.10 23.57 26.92
CA ALA A 659 30.46 23.35 27.41
C ALA A 659 30.95 21.90 27.16
N LEU A 660 30.09 20.90 27.37
CA LEU A 660 30.40 19.49 27.10
C LEU A 660 30.59 19.20 25.61
N SER A 661 29.88 19.92 24.74
CA SER A 661 29.89 19.72 23.29
C SER A 661 30.85 20.64 22.52
N GLY A 662 31.64 21.46 23.22
CA GLY A 662 32.66 22.32 22.60
C GLY A 662 32.17 23.72 22.20
N GLY A 663 31.10 24.22 22.82
CA GLY A 663 30.67 25.62 22.76
C GLY A 663 29.63 25.95 21.68
N ALA A 664 29.09 24.96 20.97
CA ALA A 664 27.99 25.16 20.02
C ALA A 664 26.69 24.52 20.53
N ALA A 665 25.55 25.07 20.12
CA ALA A 665 24.22 24.53 20.41
C ALA A 665 24.00 23.22 19.64
N HIS A 666 24.64 22.16 20.12
CA HIS A 666 24.57 20.82 19.56
C HIS A 666 23.36 20.08 20.10
N LEU A 667 22.78 19.19 19.30
CA LEU A 667 21.96 18.10 19.81
C LEU A 667 22.78 16.81 19.73
N ILE A 668 22.52 15.89 20.65
CA ILE A 668 23.14 14.57 20.63
C ILE A 668 22.12 13.57 20.14
N GLY A 669 22.62 12.63 19.37
CA GLY A 669 21.85 11.53 18.88
C GLY A 669 22.77 10.35 18.68
N GLY A 670 22.14 9.20 18.64
CA GLY A 670 22.80 7.94 18.92
C GLY A 670 21.76 6.95 19.37
N SER A 671 22.12 5.68 19.24
CA SER A 671 21.30 4.57 19.69
C SER A 671 20.77 4.77 21.09
N ALA A 672 19.45 4.84 21.23
CA ALA A 672 18.77 4.98 22.52
C ALA A 672 18.15 3.66 22.99
N ASP A 673 18.71 2.54 22.55
CA ASP A 673 18.15 1.20 22.80
C ASP A 673 18.55 0.62 24.16
N THR A 674 19.57 1.15 24.82
CA THR A 674 19.92 0.75 26.19
C THR A 674 20.29 1.98 26.98
N VAL A 675 19.38 2.40 27.87
CA VAL A 675 19.57 3.57 28.74
C VAL A 675 19.27 3.18 30.18
N TYR A 676 20.16 3.52 31.10
CA TYR A 676 19.85 3.47 32.52
C TYR A 676 19.80 4.87 33.11
N LEU A 677 18.72 5.16 33.84
CA LEU A 677 18.48 6.42 34.54
C LEU A 677 18.39 6.16 36.05
N PRO A 678 19.31 6.70 36.87
CA PRO A 678 19.19 6.68 38.31
C PRO A 678 17.91 7.37 38.80
N GLY A 679 17.25 6.80 39.79
CA GLY A 679 15.95 7.26 40.29
C GLY A 679 15.97 8.69 40.84
N HIS A 680 17.11 9.13 41.39
CA HIS A 680 17.29 10.50 41.87
C HIS A 680 17.34 11.55 40.73
N LEU A 681 17.67 11.15 39.49
CA LEU A 681 17.67 12.01 38.31
C LEU A 681 16.34 12.00 37.55
N ARG A 682 15.35 11.22 38.01
CA ARG A 682 14.06 11.04 37.35
C ARG A 682 13.30 12.34 37.14
N MET A 683 13.20 13.21 38.15
CA MET A 683 12.44 14.46 38.01
C MET A 683 13.09 15.43 37.01
N PRO A 684 14.41 15.74 37.13
CA PRO A 684 15.11 16.50 36.09
C PRO A 684 14.95 15.91 34.68
N PHE A 685 14.99 14.57 34.57
CA PHE A 685 14.78 13.86 33.31
C PHE A 685 13.41 14.13 32.71
N LEU A 686 12.34 13.98 33.52
CA LEU A 686 10.97 14.22 33.07
C LEU A 686 10.80 15.69 32.64
N ASP A 687 11.33 16.65 33.40
CA ASP A 687 11.20 18.07 33.05
C ASP A 687 11.84 18.38 31.68
N VAL A 688 13.02 17.83 31.42
CA VAL A 688 13.72 18.03 30.14
C VAL A 688 13.06 17.24 29.01
N LEU A 689 12.84 15.94 29.18
CA LEU A 689 12.26 15.09 28.14
C LEU A 689 10.83 15.53 27.78
N GLY A 690 10.06 15.97 28.78
CA GLY A 690 8.72 16.52 28.57
C GLY A 690 8.68 17.75 27.67
N THR A 691 9.79 18.49 27.56
CA THR A 691 9.93 19.60 26.60
C THR A 691 10.08 19.08 25.18
N PHE A 692 10.85 18.00 24.98
CA PHE A 692 10.97 17.33 23.67
C PHE A 692 9.66 16.71 23.20
N LEU A 693 8.85 16.18 24.12
CA LEU A 693 7.52 15.63 23.82
C LEU A 693 6.49 16.67 23.35
N GLN A 694 6.76 17.97 23.50
CA GLN A 694 5.93 19.04 22.93
C GLN A 694 6.17 19.23 21.43
N THR A 695 7.12 18.48 20.86
CA THR A 695 7.50 18.50 19.46
C THR A 695 7.51 17.07 18.91
N ASP A 696 7.60 16.92 17.59
CA ASP A 696 7.78 15.62 16.95
C ASP A 696 9.25 15.14 16.95
N CYS A 697 10.08 15.61 17.90
CA CYS A 697 11.50 15.30 17.94
C CYS A 697 11.74 13.79 18.03
N PHE A 698 12.61 13.26 17.18
CA PHE A 698 12.87 11.83 17.11
C PHE A 698 13.56 11.28 18.38
N LEU A 699 13.21 10.05 18.79
CA LEU A 699 13.67 9.46 20.06
C LEU A 699 15.20 9.45 20.18
N GLU A 700 15.90 9.09 19.10
CA GLU A 700 17.35 8.96 19.09
C GLU A 700 18.05 10.31 18.94
N ILE A 701 17.32 11.42 19.14
CA ILE A 701 17.85 12.76 19.38
C ILE A 701 17.37 13.25 20.76
N ALA A 702 16.06 13.16 21.01
CA ALA A 702 15.42 13.64 22.23
C ALA A 702 16.00 12.97 23.49
N LEU A 703 16.01 11.63 23.52
CA LEU A 703 16.43 10.87 24.70
C LEU A 703 17.93 11.04 25.00
N PRO A 704 18.86 10.87 24.03
CA PRO A 704 20.27 11.14 24.26
C PRO A 704 20.56 12.56 24.73
N THR A 705 19.90 13.55 24.12
CA THR A 705 20.07 14.97 24.50
C THR A 705 19.55 15.21 25.91
N ALA A 706 18.37 14.69 26.26
CA ALA A 706 17.78 14.83 27.59
C ALA A 706 18.69 14.28 28.69
N LEU A 707 19.30 13.11 28.48
CA LEU A 707 20.24 12.51 29.43
C LEU A 707 21.45 13.42 29.71
N HIS A 708 22.08 13.98 28.68
CA HIS A 708 23.22 14.87 28.88
C HIS A 708 22.83 16.21 29.51
N LEU A 709 21.60 16.69 29.26
CA LEU A 709 21.09 17.91 29.86
C LEU A 709 20.81 17.79 31.36
N ILE A 710 20.68 16.58 31.91
CA ILE A 710 20.37 16.36 33.34
C ILE A 710 21.54 15.88 34.17
N VAL A 711 22.55 15.25 33.55
CA VAL A 711 23.73 14.73 34.26
C VAL A 711 24.45 15.89 34.99
N PRO A 712 24.67 15.80 36.32
CA PRO A 712 25.39 16.85 37.05
C PRO A 712 26.85 16.98 36.60
N GLU A 713 27.49 18.12 36.88
CA GLU A 713 28.82 18.45 36.33
C GLU A 713 29.95 17.55 36.83
N ASP A 714 29.84 17.09 38.06
CA ASP A 714 30.75 16.17 38.73
C ASP A 714 30.43 14.70 38.44
N GLU A 715 29.38 14.44 37.66
CA GLU A 715 28.97 13.11 37.26
C GLU A 715 29.22 12.87 35.77
N GLY A 716 29.74 11.69 35.45
CA GLY A 716 29.93 11.26 34.07
C GLY A 716 28.87 10.25 33.64
N ILE A 717 28.56 10.23 32.34
CA ILE A 717 27.85 9.10 31.74
C ILE A 717 28.79 7.90 31.64
N VAL A 718 28.27 6.73 32.01
CA VAL A 718 28.93 5.44 31.84
C VAL A 718 28.62 4.90 30.45
N TRP A 719 29.66 4.56 29.70
CA TRP A 719 29.57 4.06 28.35
C TRP A 719 29.06 2.61 28.34
N VAL A 720 27.95 2.38 27.64
CA VAL A 720 27.41 1.06 27.33
C VAL A 720 27.91 0.64 25.94
N ASP A 721 28.53 -0.54 25.82
CA ASP A 721 28.84 -1.15 24.53
C ASP A 721 27.55 -1.64 23.89
N HIS A 722 27.07 -0.89 22.90
CA HIS A 722 25.82 -1.16 22.22
C HIS A 722 26.05 -1.27 20.72
N TRP A 723 25.59 -2.37 20.11
CA TRP A 723 25.89 -2.68 18.72
C TRP A 723 24.66 -2.65 17.81
N TRP A 724 24.87 -2.02 16.65
CA TRP A 724 23.96 -1.99 15.51
C TRP A 724 24.61 -2.74 14.36
N LYS A 725 24.02 -3.85 13.93
CA LYS A 725 24.43 -4.52 12.69
C LYS A 725 23.24 -4.62 11.76
N THR A 726 23.50 -4.60 10.45
CA THR A 726 22.47 -4.36 9.42
C THR A 726 22.31 -5.45 8.35
N PRO A 727 23.10 -6.55 8.33
CA PRO A 727 22.58 -7.78 7.74
C PRO A 727 22.27 -8.87 8.79
N PRO A 728 21.05 -9.46 8.75
CA PRO A 728 20.61 -10.59 9.57
C PRO A 728 21.38 -11.89 9.22
N PRO A 729 21.23 -12.98 9.99
CA PRO A 729 20.32 -13.19 11.14
C PRO A 729 20.89 -12.74 12.49
N TRP A 730 20.06 -12.11 13.32
CA TRP A 730 20.40 -11.68 14.69
C TRP A 730 19.65 -12.51 15.73
N ASN A 731 19.99 -13.80 15.77
CA ASN A 731 19.49 -14.75 16.76
C ASN A 731 20.61 -15.12 17.76
N THR A 732 20.31 -16.03 18.69
CA THR A 732 21.24 -16.52 19.70
C THR A 732 22.52 -17.10 19.11
N THR A 733 22.44 -17.88 18.03
CA THR A 733 23.61 -18.45 17.35
C THR A 733 24.56 -17.36 16.88
N TYR A 734 24.04 -16.35 16.18
CA TYR A 734 24.83 -15.20 15.73
C TYR A 734 25.56 -14.49 16.89
N VAL A 735 24.85 -14.27 17.99
CA VAL A 735 25.42 -13.59 19.16
C VAL A 735 26.51 -14.47 19.80
N ARG A 736 26.31 -15.79 19.90
CA ARG A 736 27.35 -16.73 20.39
C ARG A 736 28.59 -16.71 19.51
N ASP A 737 28.43 -16.71 18.18
CA ASP A 737 29.55 -16.71 17.24
C ASP A 737 30.38 -15.42 17.42
N LEU A 738 29.71 -14.26 17.51
CA LEU A 738 30.40 -13.00 17.81
C LEU A 738 31.12 -13.03 19.17
N TRP A 739 30.48 -13.56 20.21
CA TRP A 739 31.11 -13.66 21.54
C TRP A 739 32.28 -14.65 21.55
N ALA A 740 32.22 -15.71 20.76
CA ALA A 740 33.34 -16.65 20.56
C ALA A 740 34.52 -15.98 19.85
N GLU A 741 34.26 -15.04 18.95
CA GLU A 741 35.26 -14.19 18.30
C GLU A 741 35.80 -13.06 19.18
N GLY A 742 35.31 -12.93 20.43
CA GLY A 742 35.76 -11.89 21.36
C GLY A 742 35.03 -10.56 21.18
N TYR A 743 33.82 -10.57 20.60
CA TYR A 743 32.95 -9.41 20.42
C TYR A 743 31.72 -9.44 21.36
N GLU A 744 31.93 -9.80 22.63
CA GLU A 744 30.89 -9.74 23.66
C GLU A 744 30.57 -8.30 24.08
N VAL A 745 29.31 -7.90 23.90
CA VAL A 745 28.83 -6.53 24.15
C VAL A 745 27.86 -6.46 25.32
N ASP A 746 27.60 -5.26 25.82
CA ASP A 746 26.66 -5.05 26.94
C ASP A 746 25.19 -5.13 26.46
N SER A 747 24.93 -4.72 25.22
CA SER A 747 23.63 -4.87 24.57
C SER A 747 23.71 -4.87 23.04
N PHE A 748 22.67 -5.37 22.38
CA PHE A 748 22.63 -5.52 20.92
C PHE A 748 21.22 -5.23 20.40
N HIS A 749 21.08 -4.32 19.42
CA HIS A 749 19.79 -3.97 18.82
C HIS A 749 19.37 -4.95 17.72
N THR A 750 18.06 -5.03 17.43
CA THR A 750 17.48 -5.87 16.36
C THR A 750 17.55 -7.38 16.61
N PHE A 751 17.63 -7.81 17.86
CA PHE A 751 17.54 -9.21 18.24
C PHE A 751 16.14 -9.79 17.97
N HIS A 752 16.09 -10.94 17.32
CA HIS A 752 14.85 -11.60 16.93
C HIS A 752 14.50 -12.75 17.90
N TRP A 753 13.39 -12.60 18.62
CA TRP A 753 12.86 -13.62 19.55
C TRP A 753 12.10 -14.76 18.86
N GLY A 754 11.68 -14.56 17.61
CA GLY A 754 10.91 -15.49 16.82
C GLY A 754 11.45 -15.63 15.41
N ASP A 755 10.77 -16.43 14.61
CA ASP A 755 11.14 -16.69 13.22
C ASP A 755 9.95 -16.44 12.28
N ILE A 756 10.25 -16.06 11.04
CA ILE A 756 9.24 -16.04 9.97
C ILE A 756 8.84 -17.50 9.69
N GLN A 757 7.56 -17.80 9.88
CA GLN A 757 6.97 -19.12 9.65
C GLN A 757 6.65 -19.34 8.16
N ASP A 758 6.23 -20.56 7.81
CA ASP A 758 5.89 -20.95 6.44
C ASP A 758 4.75 -20.10 5.82
N ASP A 759 3.93 -19.46 6.65
CA ASP A 759 2.86 -18.54 6.22
C ASP A 759 3.36 -17.11 5.95
N GLY A 760 4.65 -16.85 6.12
CA GLY A 760 5.28 -15.54 5.96
C GLY A 760 5.10 -14.60 7.15
N PHE A 761 4.46 -15.04 8.23
CA PHE A 761 4.28 -14.25 9.45
C PHE A 761 5.32 -14.58 10.51
N PHE A 762 5.62 -13.60 11.36
CA PHE A 762 6.53 -13.81 12.49
C PHE A 762 5.81 -14.64 13.56
N GLY A 763 6.37 -15.81 13.87
CA GLY A 763 5.86 -16.73 14.88
C GLY A 763 6.85 -16.93 16.03
N PRO A 764 6.41 -17.53 17.15
CA PRO A 764 7.27 -17.78 18.29
C PRO A 764 8.28 -18.88 17.95
N ASN A 765 9.55 -18.65 18.25
CA ASN A 765 10.55 -19.71 18.21
C ASN A 765 10.60 -20.41 19.58
N LYS A 766 10.18 -21.67 19.63
CA LYS A 766 10.10 -22.47 20.86
C LYS A 766 11.47 -22.67 21.55
N ASN A 767 12.56 -22.57 20.81
CA ASN A 767 13.91 -22.75 21.33
C ASN A 767 14.54 -21.44 21.83
N SER A 768 13.96 -20.28 21.49
CA SER A 768 14.52 -18.95 21.81
C SER A 768 14.80 -18.77 23.31
N VAL A 769 13.90 -19.23 24.18
CA VAL A 769 14.05 -19.13 25.63
C VAL A 769 15.27 -19.89 26.14
N GLU A 770 15.38 -21.18 25.78
CA GLU A 770 16.51 -22.00 26.23
C GLU A 770 17.82 -21.57 25.60
N ASP A 771 17.79 -21.15 24.34
CA ASP A 771 18.96 -20.64 23.67
C ASP A 771 19.48 -19.34 24.32
N MET A 772 18.57 -18.44 24.70
CA MET A 772 18.90 -17.21 25.42
C MET A 772 19.37 -17.48 26.84
N ARG A 773 18.76 -18.43 27.55
CA ARG A 773 19.25 -18.87 28.87
C ARG A 773 20.66 -19.44 28.79
N ALA A 774 20.93 -20.28 27.78
CA ALA A 774 22.26 -20.81 27.52
C ALA A 774 23.26 -19.70 27.22
N LEU A 775 22.89 -18.75 26.35
CA LEU A 775 23.70 -17.59 26.03
C LEU A 775 24.03 -16.76 27.29
N LEU A 776 23.04 -16.45 28.14
CA LEU A 776 23.29 -15.70 29.39
C LEU A 776 24.15 -16.49 30.38
N ARG A 777 23.98 -17.82 30.50
CA ARG A 777 24.87 -18.67 31.31
C ARG A 777 26.30 -18.63 30.80
N ASP A 778 26.51 -18.67 29.49
CA ASP A 778 27.83 -18.57 28.88
C ASP A 778 28.47 -17.20 29.18
N SER A 779 27.70 -16.11 29.13
CA SER A 779 28.19 -14.80 29.55
C SER A 779 28.55 -14.78 31.04
N PHE A 780 27.70 -15.28 31.95
CA PHE A 780 28.02 -15.40 33.37
C PHE A 780 29.38 -16.07 33.60
N ALA A 781 29.60 -17.23 32.96
CA ALA A 781 30.86 -17.96 33.02
C ALA A 781 32.05 -17.15 32.48
N ARG A 782 31.88 -16.45 31.35
CA ARG A 782 32.91 -15.58 30.75
C ARG A 782 33.24 -14.36 31.60
N GLN A 783 32.26 -13.83 32.32
CA GLN A 783 32.43 -12.72 33.26
C GLN A 783 32.99 -13.17 34.62
N GLY A 784 33.12 -14.49 34.86
CA GLY A 784 33.56 -15.02 36.15
C GLY A 784 32.54 -14.85 37.27
N ILE A 785 31.24 -14.79 36.93
CA ILE A 785 30.13 -14.58 37.86
C ILE A 785 29.30 -15.88 37.92
N GLU A 786 28.90 -16.31 39.12
CA GLU A 786 28.02 -17.47 39.26
C GLU A 786 26.60 -17.15 38.72
N SER A 787 26.11 -17.99 37.80
CA SER A 787 24.76 -17.83 37.25
C SER A 787 23.69 -18.14 38.32
N PRO A 788 22.67 -17.27 38.52
CA PRO A 788 21.54 -17.57 39.40
C PRO A 788 20.58 -18.61 38.79
N LEU A 789 20.70 -18.87 37.48
CA LEU A 789 19.96 -19.90 36.76
C LEU A 789 20.85 -21.14 36.63
N LYS A 790 20.50 -22.19 37.37
CA LYS A 790 21.14 -23.52 37.29
C LYS A 790 20.55 -24.34 36.15
#